data_AF-A0A2P7TCK4-F1
#
_entry.id   AF-A0A2P7TCK4-F1
#
_cell.length_a   1.000
_cell.length_b   1.000
_cell.length_c   1.000
_cell.angle_alpha   90.00
_cell.angle_beta   90.00
_cell.angle_gamma   90.00
#
_symmetry.space_group_name_H-M   'P 1'
#
loop_
_entity.id
_entity.type
_entity.pdbx_description
1 polymer ?
#
loop_
_entity_poly.entity_id
_entity_poly.type
_entity_poly.pdbx_seq_one_letter_code
_entity_poly.pdbx_strand_id
1 'polypeptide(L)'
;MYCYIIKNTSPAGMYYLEIDHFEMIPDVFINNQTINMTCNQTDVTIGNPTLCANTDLLNMRYRWSKSTDGGNSWTALFDYDDQTAITVLPDVATQYKLTRYFPDLFIAPDGTQVPITTIDGATNTVVRNAIITVTPYYQGFNGSLDYMATNTAPTLWTNGSNQLNNANTATSPLVFGGTLTIPTGANIVISGMNIEFGPNARIVVEPGANLTLQNCHFTGACNQMWQGIQVYGNSAGNFGVLATPNDGSINIIEDAVTGVATFQYPILNFATINAGLASIPDFNTLNGLVSLVFTNLWSLNVFNTANAQLLLRNVRFINCFMGINASWKPSQNDVIENCSFTTTAAGLRFPFTGFTRGEAGIFAIFNGTMLIEGCNFQQMKFGIRTNASQSLTVIPETVTATPCIFNNCLVGVSSRNFTATAFPNVQITQNQFTGCATAIQCQGSNATVFGNTIQNGAGQSSVGILMMGSSYAIGRNNQITNVSRGIVSVDTDMSGGLIHGNTVLNTDVAIPNIGDNTSVQILCNTLGNYQLSAISVAPWLTTTQTGILGNQGNCPFFVTPLNTFIPPAGGPLFPDLYLFSINTLLYQYSEYASLLPAGFTASPGVLNICPPPLPPGFDPVLFCNQSSPRIPNPDDVKNLTDEQEKEIQTSLWIQYYAEQGDTAALTAFLSELNNRVALRYRVQQHLQEASAVAILSLLDALPLDREEDEHYDYFYRLLLNLRETARTLFEITPEEETQLLTIANSRTATAYKAQALLFVARGYEFAVNLPELDFENWSNWQTAFKNAAANGNTNRVVSTFYPNPAKQTAQINYYFKPDEQGSEESGMLQLYNAFGKEVFFTTLSGMGTYSLPLADFVEGVYYYQVTSTTTGQSLINDKLLIVK
;
A
#
# COMPACT_ATOMS: atom_id res chain seq x y z
N MET A 1 29.66 -7.62 -36.23
CA MET A 1 28.30 -7.77 -35.71
C MET A 1 27.62 -6.43 -35.89
N TYR A 2 26.76 -6.30 -36.90
CA TYR A 2 25.93 -5.12 -37.09
C TYR A 2 24.50 -5.53 -36.76
N CYS A 3 23.96 -5.07 -35.65
CA CYS A 3 22.57 -5.27 -35.28
C CYS A 3 21.84 -3.95 -35.53
N TYR A 4 20.83 -3.98 -36.41
CA TYR A 4 19.94 -2.86 -36.64
C TYR A 4 18.57 -3.20 -36.03
N ILE A 5 17.96 -2.25 -35.32
CA ILE A 5 16.59 -2.37 -34.82
C ILE A 5 15.68 -1.60 -35.78
N ILE A 6 14.70 -2.27 -36.39
CA ILE A 6 13.67 -1.64 -37.21
C ILE A 6 12.33 -1.73 -36.47
N LYS A 7 11.63 -0.59 -36.36
CA LYS A 7 10.28 -0.51 -35.78
C LYS A 7 9.25 -0.85 -36.86
N ASN A 8 8.52 -1.96 -36.73
CA ASN A 8 7.37 -2.22 -37.59
C ASN A 8 6.09 -1.57 -37.00
N THR A 9 5.36 -0.84 -37.83
CA THR A 9 4.12 -0.15 -37.50
C THR A 9 2.92 -1.08 -37.77
N SER A 10 2.53 -1.91 -36.80
CA SER A 10 1.28 -2.69 -36.80
C SER A 10 0.65 -2.71 -35.40
N PRO A 11 -0.69 -2.79 -35.23
CA PRO A 11 -1.40 -2.35 -34.02
C PRO A 11 -1.32 -3.26 -32.79
N ALA A 12 -0.47 -4.29 -32.78
CA ALA A 12 -0.30 -5.17 -31.63
C ALA A 12 1.07 -4.89 -30.98
N GLY A 13 1.05 -4.16 -29.86
CA GLY A 13 2.20 -3.59 -29.14
C GLY A 13 3.22 -4.60 -28.56
N MET A 14 3.88 -5.35 -29.43
CA MET A 14 5.05 -6.16 -29.14
C MET A 14 6.24 -5.52 -29.89
N TYR A 15 7.27 -5.09 -29.16
CA TYR A 15 8.56 -4.77 -29.77
C TYR A 15 9.39 -6.05 -29.81
N TYR A 16 9.73 -6.50 -31.01
CA TYR A 16 10.54 -7.67 -31.24
C TYR A 16 12.01 -7.28 -31.34
N LEU A 17 12.90 -8.09 -30.76
CA LEU A 17 14.27 -8.15 -31.27
C LEU A 17 14.20 -8.97 -32.58
N GLU A 18 13.91 -8.31 -33.69
CA GLU A 18 14.11 -8.94 -34.99
C GLU A 18 15.62 -8.97 -35.23
N ILE A 19 16.24 -10.12 -34.94
CA ILE A 19 17.58 -10.41 -35.43
C ILE A 19 17.40 -10.73 -36.92
N ASP A 20 17.22 -9.70 -37.73
CA ASP A 20 16.96 -9.84 -39.18
C ASP A 20 18.12 -10.60 -39.87
N HIS A 21 19.31 -10.55 -39.27
CA HIS A 21 20.50 -11.22 -39.78
C HIS A 21 21.50 -11.57 -38.67
N PHE A 22 21.65 -12.87 -38.38
CA PHE A 22 22.79 -13.40 -37.62
C PHE A 22 23.72 -14.12 -38.59
N GLU A 23 24.80 -13.46 -39.00
CA GLU A 23 25.82 -14.09 -39.85
C GLU A 23 26.90 -14.74 -38.99
N MET A 24 26.86 -16.08 -38.88
CA MET A 24 28.08 -16.81 -38.54
C MET A 24 28.97 -16.84 -39.79
N ILE A 25 30.22 -16.43 -39.60
CA ILE A 25 31.29 -16.45 -40.60
C ILE A 25 31.42 -17.90 -41.17
N PRO A 26 31.79 -18.07 -42.46
CA PRO A 26 31.52 -19.27 -43.25
C PRO A 26 31.87 -20.60 -42.58
N ASP A 27 31.02 -21.61 -42.76
CA ASP A 27 31.56 -22.96 -42.93
C ASP A 27 32.39 -22.93 -44.21
N VAL A 28 33.69 -22.77 -44.07
CA VAL A 28 34.60 -23.15 -45.14
C VAL A 28 34.54 -24.66 -45.19
N PHE A 29 33.62 -25.19 -46.01
CA PHE A 29 33.68 -26.59 -46.41
C PHE A 29 35.04 -26.80 -47.07
N ILE A 30 35.97 -27.38 -46.31
CA ILE A 30 37.25 -27.95 -46.72
C ILE A 30 37.98 -27.07 -47.75
N ASN A 31 38.86 -26.18 -47.27
CA ASN A 31 39.93 -25.50 -48.02
C ASN A 31 40.00 -25.83 -49.53
N ASN A 32 39.53 -24.93 -50.40
CA ASN A 32 39.84 -24.88 -51.84
C ASN A 32 39.93 -26.26 -52.54
N GLN A 33 38.93 -27.12 -52.42
CA GLN A 33 38.87 -28.30 -53.28
C GLN A 33 38.38 -27.92 -54.67
N THR A 34 39.30 -27.89 -55.64
CA THR A 34 38.94 -27.91 -57.06
C THR A 34 38.43 -29.31 -57.39
N ILE A 35 37.13 -29.44 -57.65
CA ILE A 35 36.55 -30.70 -58.13
C ILE A 35 36.91 -30.82 -59.62
N ASN A 36 37.88 -31.65 -59.95
CA ASN A 36 38.25 -31.94 -61.34
C ASN A 36 37.19 -32.86 -61.95
N MET A 37 36.39 -32.33 -62.88
CA MET A 37 35.43 -33.14 -63.62
C MET A 37 36.11 -33.99 -64.68
N THR A 38 35.60 -35.20 -64.88
CA THR A 38 35.91 -36.01 -66.06
C THR A 38 34.91 -35.68 -67.18
N CYS A 39 35.30 -35.81 -68.45
CA CYS A 39 34.51 -35.37 -69.62
C CYS A 39 33.10 -35.97 -69.76
N ASN A 40 32.70 -36.90 -68.88
CA ASN A 40 31.43 -37.60 -68.93
C ASN A 40 30.52 -37.33 -67.70
N GLN A 41 30.92 -36.45 -66.77
CA GLN A 41 30.08 -36.07 -65.63
C GLN A 41 29.24 -34.84 -65.97
N THR A 42 27.92 -34.92 -65.80
CA THR A 42 26.97 -33.83 -66.07
C THR A 42 26.58 -33.05 -64.82
N ASP A 43 26.81 -33.61 -63.62
CA ASP A 43 26.40 -33.03 -62.34
C ASP A 43 27.35 -33.43 -61.20
N VAL A 44 27.41 -32.59 -60.17
CA VAL A 44 28.22 -32.81 -58.96
C VAL A 44 27.40 -32.45 -57.73
N THR A 45 27.35 -33.34 -56.74
CA THR A 45 26.76 -33.07 -55.43
C THR A 45 27.79 -32.45 -54.47
N ILE A 46 27.43 -31.33 -53.85
CA ILE A 46 28.26 -30.59 -52.90
C ILE A 46 27.52 -30.44 -51.55
N GLY A 47 28.24 -30.57 -50.44
CA GLY A 47 27.70 -30.68 -49.08
C GLY A 47 27.74 -32.11 -48.52
N ASN A 48 27.93 -32.28 -47.19
CA ASN A 48 28.00 -33.60 -46.55
C ASN A 48 26.86 -33.78 -45.53
N PRO A 49 25.93 -34.74 -45.71
CA PRO A 49 24.84 -34.98 -44.78
C PRO A 49 25.32 -35.46 -43.39
N THR A 50 26.51 -36.07 -43.24
CA THR A 50 26.99 -36.56 -41.94
C THR A 50 27.59 -35.49 -41.02
N LEU A 51 28.10 -34.37 -41.57
CA LEU A 51 28.68 -33.28 -40.76
C LEU A 51 27.63 -32.28 -40.26
N CYS A 52 26.49 -32.17 -40.96
CA CYS A 52 25.38 -31.31 -40.56
C CYS A 52 24.28 -32.04 -39.77
N ALA A 53 24.39 -33.37 -39.61
CA ALA A 53 23.41 -34.22 -38.90
C ALA A 53 23.62 -34.26 -37.37
N ASN A 54 24.25 -33.24 -36.77
CA ASN A 54 24.27 -33.16 -35.32
C ASN A 54 22.84 -32.83 -34.85
N THR A 55 22.18 -33.82 -34.25
CA THR A 55 20.79 -33.78 -33.75
C THR A 55 20.55 -32.80 -32.60
N ASP A 56 21.54 -31.97 -32.23
CA ASP A 56 21.53 -31.15 -31.02
C ASP A 56 21.20 -29.67 -31.24
N LEU A 57 20.93 -29.23 -32.48
CA LEU A 57 20.58 -27.83 -32.79
C LEU A 57 19.24 -27.76 -33.56
N LEU A 58 18.15 -27.99 -32.82
CA LEU A 58 16.80 -28.23 -33.35
C LEU A 58 16.13 -27.07 -34.13
N ASN A 59 16.72 -25.86 -34.21
CA ASN A 59 16.04 -24.66 -34.72
C ASN A 59 16.84 -23.82 -35.74
N MET A 60 17.68 -24.42 -36.59
CA MET A 60 18.42 -23.69 -37.65
C MET A 60 17.99 -24.08 -39.07
N ARG A 61 18.01 -23.11 -39.98
CA ARG A 61 17.76 -23.23 -41.42
C ARG A 61 19.02 -23.01 -42.25
N TYR A 62 18.99 -23.46 -43.50
CA TYR A 62 20.15 -23.47 -44.42
C TYR A 62 19.84 -22.72 -45.71
N ARG A 63 20.81 -22.00 -46.27
CA ARG A 63 20.69 -21.32 -47.58
C ARG A 63 21.97 -21.41 -48.39
N TRP A 64 21.85 -21.88 -49.62
CA TRP A 64 22.96 -21.92 -50.58
C TRP A 64 23.08 -20.61 -51.36
N SER A 65 24.29 -20.27 -51.77
CA SER A 65 24.60 -19.14 -52.65
C SER A 65 25.75 -19.52 -53.59
N LYS A 66 25.79 -18.91 -54.77
CA LYS A 66 26.88 -19.10 -55.74
C LYS A 66 27.55 -17.77 -56.12
N SER A 67 28.82 -17.84 -56.47
CA SER A 67 29.61 -16.72 -56.99
C SER A 67 30.34 -17.13 -58.26
N THR A 68 30.31 -16.28 -59.28
CA THR A 68 31.00 -16.49 -60.57
C THR A 68 32.20 -15.54 -60.74
N ASP A 69 32.49 -14.69 -59.76
CA ASP A 69 33.52 -13.65 -59.80
C ASP A 69 34.61 -13.85 -58.73
N GLY A 70 34.81 -15.10 -58.29
CA GLY A 70 35.83 -15.47 -57.30
C GLY A 70 35.45 -15.12 -55.85
N GLY A 71 34.17 -14.96 -55.55
CA GLY A 71 33.65 -14.71 -54.20
C GLY A 71 33.41 -13.25 -53.88
N ASN A 72 33.55 -12.34 -54.86
CA ASN A 72 33.32 -10.91 -54.67
C ASN A 72 31.82 -10.57 -54.60
N SER A 73 30.97 -11.29 -55.34
CA SER A 73 29.52 -11.20 -55.26
C SER A 73 28.87 -12.59 -55.17
N TRP A 74 27.78 -12.67 -54.39
CA TRP A 74 27.08 -13.92 -54.08
C TRP A 74 25.60 -13.81 -54.43
N THR A 75 25.10 -14.77 -55.22
CA THR A 75 23.69 -14.89 -55.57
C THR A 75 23.08 -16.07 -54.82
N ALA A 76 22.03 -15.82 -54.06
CA ALA A 76 21.32 -16.86 -53.31
C ALA A 76 20.61 -17.86 -54.25
N LEU A 77 20.62 -19.13 -53.87
CA LEU A 77 19.95 -20.23 -54.55
C LEU A 77 18.77 -20.71 -53.70
N PHE A 78 17.69 -19.93 -53.71
CA PHE A 78 16.52 -20.13 -52.85
C PHE A 78 15.81 -21.47 -53.05
N ASP A 79 15.92 -22.08 -54.24
CA ASP A 79 15.33 -23.38 -54.54
C ASP A 79 15.93 -24.52 -53.71
N TYR A 80 17.07 -24.28 -53.06
CA TYR A 80 17.76 -25.23 -52.19
C TYR A 80 17.81 -24.80 -50.73
N ASP A 81 16.93 -23.90 -50.30
CA ASP A 81 16.80 -23.57 -48.88
C ASP A 81 16.48 -24.83 -48.07
N ASP A 82 17.03 -24.88 -46.86
CA ASP A 82 16.95 -25.97 -45.87
C ASP A 82 17.59 -27.30 -46.29
N GLN A 83 18.28 -27.33 -47.44
CA GLN A 83 19.05 -28.49 -47.88
C GLN A 83 20.51 -28.40 -47.40
N THR A 84 21.00 -29.44 -46.75
CA THR A 84 22.39 -29.55 -46.27
C THR A 84 23.36 -30.03 -47.36
N ALA A 85 22.86 -30.43 -48.53
CA ALA A 85 23.61 -30.77 -49.73
C ALA A 85 22.81 -30.44 -50.99
N ILE A 86 23.48 -30.04 -52.07
CA ILE A 86 22.87 -29.70 -53.36
C ILE A 86 23.61 -30.35 -54.51
N THR A 87 22.89 -30.66 -55.60
CA THR A 87 23.50 -31.13 -56.85
C THR A 87 23.47 -29.98 -57.87
N VAL A 88 24.63 -29.68 -58.44
CA VAL A 88 24.84 -28.54 -59.36
C VAL A 88 25.43 -28.99 -60.69
N LEU A 89 25.11 -28.26 -61.75
CA LEU A 89 25.77 -28.35 -63.07
C LEU A 89 26.83 -27.23 -63.16
N PRO A 90 28.13 -27.54 -63.05
CA PRO A 90 29.17 -26.53 -63.12
C PRO A 90 29.52 -26.21 -64.59
N ASP A 91 29.34 -24.95 -65.01
CA ASP A 91 29.68 -24.53 -66.39
C ASP A 91 30.72 -23.38 -66.46
N VAL A 92 31.29 -22.97 -65.33
CA VAL A 92 32.44 -22.05 -65.21
C VAL A 92 32.98 -22.09 -63.78
N ALA A 93 34.16 -21.50 -63.50
CA ALA A 93 34.76 -21.37 -62.17
C ALA A 93 33.81 -20.68 -61.17
N THR A 94 32.91 -21.47 -60.58
CA THR A 94 31.79 -21.01 -59.74
C THR A 94 32.04 -21.52 -58.32
N GLN A 95 32.07 -20.60 -57.36
CA GLN A 95 32.17 -20.91 -55.95
C GLN A 95 30.77 -21.05 -55.36
N TYR A 96 30.60 -21.93 -54.38
CA TYR A 96 29.34 -22.14 -53.67
C TYR A 96 29.55 -21.96 -52.16
N LYS A 97 28.58 -21.34 -51.48
CA LYS A 97 28.57 -21.06 -50.04
C LYS A 97 27.26 -21.57 -49.45
N LEU A 98 27.33 -22.28 -48.33
CA LEU A 98 26.17 -22.62 -47.50
C LEU A 98 26.17 -21.71 -46.27
N THR A 99 25.03 -21.08 -46.00
CA THR A 99 24.82 -20.20 -44.85
C THR A 99 23.80 -20.84 -43.91
N ARG A 100 24.08 -20.83 -42.61
CA ARG A 100 23.15 -21.28 -41.57
C ARG A 100 22.52 -20.06 -40.90
N TYR A 101 21.20 -20.06 -40.69
CA TYR A 101 20.46 -18.94 -40.09
C TYR A 101 19.31 -19.42 -39.21
N PHE A 102 18.81 -18.58 -38.30
CA PHE A 102 17.63 -18.90 -37.49
C PHE A 102 16.36 -18.47 -38.25
N PRO A 103 15.31 -19.31 -38.32
CA PRO A 103 14.08 -18.96 -39.03
C PRO A 103 13.05 -18.20 -38.20
N ASP A 104 13.11 -18.33 -36.86
CA ASP A 104 12.00 -17.93 -36.00
C ASP A 104 12.36 -16.80 -35.03
N LEU A 105 11.34 -15.99 -34.78
CA LEU A 105 11.27 -14.85 -33.87
C LEU A 105 11.68 -15.22 -32.44
N PHE A 106 12.71 -14.55 -31.89
CA PHE A 106 13.13 -14.73 -30.50
C PHE A 106 12.58 -13.61 -29.60
N ILE A 107 11.81 -13.97 -28.57
CA ILE A 107 11.21 -13.03 -27.59
C ILE A 107 11.90 -13.24 -26.24
N ALA A 108 12.57 -12.24 -25.68
CA ALA A 108 13.21 -12.32 -24.37
C ALA A 108 13.18 -10.99 -23.57
N PRO A 109 13.01 -11.03 -22.23
CA PRO A 109 13.12 -9.86 -21.34
C PRO A 109 14.52 -9.19 -21.34
N ASP A 110 14.57 -7.92 -20.92
CA ASP A 110 15.83 -7.20 -20.63
C ASP A 110 16.69 -7.97 -19.62
N GLY A 111 17.99 -8.07 -19.89
CA GLY A 111 18.95 -8.83 -19.09
C GLY A 111 18.96 -10.34 -19.33
N THR A 112 18.15 -10.87 -20.27
CA THR A 112 18.19 -12.31 -20.60
C THR A 112 19.55 -12.68 -21.18
N GLN A 113 20.21 -13.64 -20.53
CA GLN A 113 21.45 -14.24 -20.98
C GLN A 113 21.13 -15.44 -21.88
N VAL A 114 21.38 -15.30 -23.18
CA VAL A 114 21.27 -16.44 -24.11
C VAL A 114 22.65 -17.09 -24.24
N PRO A 115 22.84 -18.32 -23.74
CA PRO A 115 24.09 -19.03 -23.92
C PRO A 115 24.21 -19.50 -25.38
N ILE A 116 25.27 -19.06 -26.06
CA ILE A 116 25.64 -19.56 -27.38
C ILE A 116 26.90 -20.42 -27.23
N THR A 117 26.78 -21.66 -27.65
CA THR A 117 27.91 -22.61 -27.71
C THR A 117 28.66 -22.38 -29.01
N THR A 118 29.87 -21.80 -28.95
CA THR A 118 30.74 -21.72 -30.13
C THR A 118 31.69 -22.92 -30.17
N ILE A 119 31.71 -23.63 -31.30
CA ILE A 119 32.66 -24.70 -31.60
C ILE A 119 33.85 -24.07 -32.34
N ASP A 120 35.07 -24.34 -31.88
CA ASP A 120 36.27 -23.99 -32.65
C ASP A 120 36.43 -24.96 -33.83
N GLY A 121 36.29 -24.43 -35.05
CA GLY A 121 36.31 -25.22 -36.28
C GLY A 121 37.63 -25.97 -36.55
N ALA A 122 38.74 -25.61 -35.89
CA ALA A 122 40.01 -26.31 -36.08
C ALA A 122 40.16 -27.58 -35.21
N THR A 123 39.47 -27.64 -34.07
CA THR A 123 39.69 -28.66 -33.03
C THR A 123 38.41 -29.40 -32.62
N ASN A 124 37.24 -28.97 -33.12
CA ASN A 124 35.93 -29.51 -32.78
C ASN A 124 35.65 -29.51 -31.27
N THR A 125 36.31 -28.63 -30.53
CA THR A 125 36.17 -28.48 -29.08
C THR A 125 35.23 -27.31 -28.77
N VAL A 126 34.41 -27.43 -27.72
CA VAL A 126 33.55 -26.33 -27.25
C VAL A 126 34.45 -25.30 -26.57
N VAL A 127 34.64 -24.12 -27.18
CA VAL A 127 35.68 -23.20 -26.69
C VAL A 127 35.14 -22.05 -25.84
N ARG A 128 33.91 -21.55 -26.00
CA ARG A 128 33.32 -20.57 -25.06
C ARG A 128 31.79 -20.59 -25.06
N ASN A 129 31.22 -20.36 -23.88
CA ASN A 129 29.85 -19.85 -23.72
C ASN A 129 29.90 -18.35 -23.99
N ALA A 130 29.45 -17.90 -25.16
CA ALA A 130 29.16 -16.48 -25.35
C ALA A 130 27.77 -16.20 -24.76
N ILE A 131 27.65 -15.18 -23.91
CA ILE A 131 26.38 -14.74 -23.36
C ILE A 131 25.95 -13.51 -24.17
N ILE A 132 24.87 -13.60 -24.94
CA ILE A 132 24.20 -12.40 -25.44
C ILE A 132 23.36 -11.85 -24.30
N THR A 133 23.62 -10.60 -23.90
CA THR A 133 22.76 -9.85 -22.98
C THR A 133 21.86 -8.96 -23.82
N VAL A 134 20.56 -9.23 -23.82
CA VAL A 134 19.57 -8.31 -24.42
C VAL A 134 19.55 -7.05 -23.55
N THR A 135 20.01 -5.93 -24.08
CA THR A 135 19.89 -4.62 -23.44
C THR A 135 19.17 -3.66 -24.39
N PRO A 136 18.04 -3.07 -24.01
CA PRO A 136 17.42 -2.01 -24.78
C PRO A 136 18.41 -0.84 -24.95
N TYR A 137 18.43 -0.22 -26.12
CA TYR A 137 19.21 1.01 -26.33
C TYR A 137 18.53 2.17 -25.60
N TYR A 138 18.92 2.38 -24.34
CA TYR A 138 18.58 3.57 -23.58
C TYR A 138 19.50 4.71 -24.02
N GLN A 139 18.95 5.86 -24.41
CA GLN A 139 19.78 7.01 -24.78
C GLN A 139 20.45 7.57 -23.53
N GLY A 140 21.77 7.40 -23.43
CA GLY A 140 22.61 8.08 -22.45
C GLY A 140 23.10 9.43 -22.98
N PHE A 141 23.27 10.42 -22.10
CA PHE A 141 23.93 11.68 -22.45
C PHE A 141 25.45 11.49 -22.37
N ASN A 142 26.18 11.77 -23.46
CA ASN A 142 27.65 11.61 -23.54
C ASN A 142 28.17 10.24 -23.07
N GLY A 143 27.41 9.16 -23.29
CA GLY A 143 27.78 7.80 -22.87
C GLY A 143 27.51 7.48 -21.39
N SER A 144 26.88 8.40 -20.64
CA SER A 144 26.36 8.15 -19.28
C SER A 144 24.85 7.94 -19.31
N LEU A 145 24.36 6.92 -18.59
CA LEU A 145 22.92 6.70 -18.38
C LEU A 145 22.31 7.73 -17.42
N ASP A 146 23.12 8.28 -16.51
CA ASP A 146 22.71 9.30 -15.55
C ASP A 146 22.94 10.71 -16.11
N TYR A 147 22.06 11.65 -15.76
CA TYR A 147 22.14 13.06 -16.13
C TYR A 147 21.83 13.97 -14.94
N MET A 148 22.64 15.02 -14.75
CA MET A 148 22.41 16.06 -13.76
C MET A 148 22.13 17.38 -14.48
N ALA A 149 20.98 17.99 -14.20
CA ALA A 149 20.59 19.29 -14.76
C ALA A 149 21.57 20.39 -14.33
N THR A 150 21.70 21.45 -15.12
CA THR A 150 22.63 22.56 -14.82
C THR A 150 21.92 23.71 -14.09
N ASN A 151 22.62 24.34 -13.13
CA ASN A 151 22.10 25.41 -12.25
C ASN A 151 21.93 26.79 -12.91
N THR A 152 21.88 26.88 -14.24
CA THR A 152 21.60 28.16 -14.91
C THR A 152 20.11 28.53 -14.72
N ALA A 153 19.80 29.84 -14.57
CA ALA A 153 18.48 30.46 -14.33
C ALA A 153 17.28 29.74 -15.02
N PRO A 154 16.02 29.84 -14.51
CA PRO A 154 14.99 28.84 -14.71
C PRO A 154 14.95 28.31 -16.13
N THR A 155 15.44 27.08 -16.29
CA THR A 155 15.67 26.53 -17.63
C THR A 155 14.39 25.82 -18.05
N LEU A 156 13.65 26.43 -18.98
CA LEU A 156 12.50 25.80 -19.64
C LEU A 156 12.99 24.69 -20.56
N TRP A 157 12.56 23.46 -20.30
CA TRP A 157 12.81 22.29 -21.12
C TRP A 157 11.57 21.94 -21.92
N THR A 158 11.74 21.77 -23.23
CA THR A 158 10.70 21.35 -24.18
C THR A 158 11.26 20.28 -25.12
N ASN A 159 10.42 19.62 -25.91
CA ASN A 159 10.89 18.62 -26.89
C ASN A 159 12.01 19.15 -27.80
N GLY A 160 11.91 20.41 -28.27
CA GLY A 160 12.92 21.00 -29.17
C GLY A 160 14.09 21.71 -28.46
N SER A 161 14.03 21.89 -27.15
CA SER A 161 15.02 22.64 -26.37
C SER A 161 15.13 22.04 -24.98
N ASN A 162 16.00 21.05 -24.83
CA ASN A 162 16.32 20.43 -23.55
C ASN A 162 17.76 19.90 -23.58
N GLN A 163 18.28 19.51 -22.42
CA GLN A 163 19.66 19.04 -22.30
C GLN A 163 19.79 17.51 -22.42
N LEU A 164 18.70 16.79 -22.74
CA LEU A 164 18.63 15.32 -22.85
C LEU A 164 18.81 14.81 -24.31
N ASN A 165 19.47 15.62 -25.15
CA ASN A 165 19.66 15.48 -26.60
C ASN A 165 18.48 15.95 -27.48
N ASN A 166 18.84 16.57 -28.62
CA ASN A 166 17.96 17.32 -29.53
C ASN A 166 17.18 16.45 -30.55
N ALA A 167 17.03 15.14 -30.36
CA ALA A 167 16.38 14.26 -31.35
C ALA A 167 14.86 14.06 -31.13
N ASN A 168 14.23 14.82 -30.23
CA ASN A 168 12.82 14.65 -29.89
C ASN A 168 11.91 15.28 -30.97
N THR A 169 11.49 14.46 -31.93
CA THR A 169 10.37 14.76 -32.82
C THR A 169 9.10 14.23 -32.17
N ALA A 170 7.95 14.90 -32.35
CA ALA A 170 6.66 14.51 -31.77
C ALA A 170 6.23 13.04 -32.09
N THR A 171 6.95 12.36 -32.98
CA THR A 171 6.70 10.99 -33.45
C THR A 171 7.52 9.91 -32.73
N SER A 172 8.44 10.22 -31.82
CA SER A 172 9.20 9.22 -31.04
C SER A 172 9.54 9.72 -29.63
N PRO A 173 9.07 9.06 -28.57
CA PRO A 173 9.33 9.50 -27.19
C PRO A 173 10.82 9.39 -26.84
N LEU A 174 11.28 10.26 -25.94
CA LEU A 174 12.64 10.19 -25.38
C LEU A 174 12.73 8.97 -24.44
N VAL A 175 13.70 8.08 -24.67
CA VAL A 175 13.88 6.88 -23.83
C VAL A 175 15.10 7.07 -22.92
N PHE A 176 14.89 7.09 -21.60
CA PHE A 176 15.90 7.38 -20.59
C PHE A 176 16.13 6.21 -19.63
N GLY A 177 17.39 5.84 -19.39
CA GLY A 177 17.76 4.60 -18.67
C GLY A 177 18.35 4.77 -17.27
N GLY A 178 18.70 5.99 -16.85
CA GLY A 178 19.35 6.25 -15.56
C GLY A 178 18.61 7.25 -14.68
N THR A 179 19.36 8.00 -13.87
CA THR A 179 18.84 9.00 -12.94
C THR A 179 18.91 10.40 -13.54
N LEU A 180 17.77 11.08 -13.67
CA LEU A 180 17.68 12.50 -13.97
C LEU A 180 17.69 13.28 -12.66
N THR A 181 18.81 13.91 -12.33
CA THR A 181 18.96 14.70 -11.10
C THR A 181 18.70 16.17 -11.38
N ILE A 182 17.79 16.77 -10.61
CA ILE A 182 17.58 18.21 -10.50
C ILE A 182 18.34 18.66 -9.25
N PRO A 183 19.54 19.22 -9.40
CA PRO A 183 20.43 19.43 -8.27
C PRO A 183 20.04 20.65 -7.43
N THR A 184 20.59 20.72 -6.23
CA THR A 184 20.40 21.82 -5.27
C THR A 184 20.58 23.19 -5.93
N GLY A 185 19.60 24.08 -5.74
CA GLY A 185 19.58 25.43 -6.30
C GLY A 185 19.09 25.52 -7.75
N ALA A 186 18.82 24.40 -8.42
CA ALA A 186 18.22 24.40 -9.75
C ALA A 186 16.73 24.78 -9.69
N ASN A 187 16.26 25.47 -10.72
CA ASN A 187 14.84 25.69 -10.97
C ASN A 187 14.55 25.28 -12.42
N ILE A 188 13.91 24.13 -12.61
CA ILE A 188 13.68 23.54 -13.93
C ILE A 188 12.19 23.45 -14.20
N VAL A 189 11.76 23.89 -15.39
CA VAL A 189 10.40 23.70 -15.87
C VAL A 189 10.44 22.73 -17.03
N ILE A 190 9.82 21.56 -16.91
CA ILE A 190 9.65 20.62 -18.02
C ILE A 190 8.25 20.82 -18.59
N SER A 191 8.17 21.10 -19.90
CA SER A 191 6.92 21.47 -20.57
C SER A 191 6.73 20.71 -21.89
N GLY A 192 5.59 20.04 -22.02
CA GLY A 192 5.17 19.36 -23.26
C GLY A 192 6.01 18.14 -23.64
N MET A 193 6.79 17.59 -22.70
CA MET A 193 7.71 16.47 -22.97
C MET A 193 7.09 15.11 -22.69
N ASN A 194 7.34 14.16 -23.61
CA ASN A 194 6.99 12.76 -23.48
C ASN A 194 8.28 11.93 -23.27
N ILE A 195 8.40 11.28 -22.11
CA ILE A 195 9.60 10.54 -21.72
C ILE A 195 9.22 9.12 -21.27
N GLU A 196 9.85 8.13 -21.88
CA GLU A 196 9.81 6.72 -21.50
C GLU A 196 11.03 6.37 -20.63
N PHE A 197 10.78 5.78 -19.46
CA PHE A 197 11.80 5.45 -18.47
C PHE A 197 12.06 3.95 -18.43
N GLY A 198 13.34 3.55 -18.47
CA GLY A 198 13.74 2.18 -18.20
C GLY A 198 13.45 1.74 -16.75
N PRO A 199 13.53 0.44 -16.43
CA PRO A 199 13.16 -0.10 -15.12
C PRO A 199 14.00 0.44 -13.97
N ASN A 200 15.25 0.84 -14.25
CA ASN A 200 16.15 1.45 -13.26
C ASN A 200 16.11 2.98 -13.26
N ALA A 201 15.34 3.58 -14.18
CA ALA A 201 15.35 5.01 -14.40
C ALA A 201 14.41 5.74 -13.43
N ARG A 202 14.82 6.95 -13.03
CA ARG A 202 14.11 7.78 -12.05
C ARG A 202 14.40 9.26 -12.25
N ILE A 203 13.54 10.11 -11.71
CA ILE A 203 13.82 11.53 -11.51
C ILE A 203 14.12 11.76 -10.03
N VAL A 204 15.16 12.54 -9.73
CA VAL A 204 15.57 12.89 -8.38
C VAL A 204 15.61 14.40 -8.25
N VAL A 205 14.89 14.97 -7.30
CA VAL A 205 14.87 16.41 -6.99
C VAL A 205 15.51 16.62 -5.63
N GLU A 206 16.66 17.29 -5.61
CA GLU A 206 17.45 17.51 -4.40
C GLU A 206 16.88 18.62 -3.49
N PRO A 207 17.26 18.64 -2.20
CA PRO A 207 16.91 19.71 -1.27
C PRO A 207 17.31 21.09 -1.80
N GLY A 208 16.36 22.02 -1.89
CA GLY A 208 16.57 23.38 -2.39
C GLY A 208 16.46 23.51 -3.91
N ALA A 209 16.06 22.44 -4.61
CA ALA A 209 15.73 22.45 -6.02
C ALA A 209 14.22 22.54 -6.26
N ASN A 210 13.83 23.18 -7.36
CA ASN A 210 12.44 23.28 -7.80
C ASN A 210 12.27 22.62 -9.18
N LEU A 211 11.38 21.63 -9.26
CA LEU A 211 10.95 21.03 -10.52
C LEU A 211 9.48 21.37 -10.77
N THR A 212 9.19 21.99 -11.91
CA THR A 212 7.81 22.26 -12.36
C THR A 212 7.47 21.43 -13.60
N LEU A 213 6.34 20.72 -13.59
CA LEU A 213 5.86 19.93 -14.74
C LEU A 213 4.63 20.57 -15.38
N GLN A 214 4.61 20.66 -16.71
CA GLN A 214 3.53 21.24 -17.50
C GLN A 214 3.24 20.40 -18.74
N ASN A 215 2.05 19.81 -18.85
CA ASN A 215 1.66 19.01 -20.02
C ASN A 215 2.66 17.89 -20.36
N CYS A 216 3.28 17.29 -19.34
CA CYS A 216 4.24 16.20 -19.49
C CYS A 216 3.54 14.84 -19.49
N HIS A 217 4.11 13.86 -20.19
CA HIS A 217 3.76 12.45 -20.08
C HIS A 217 5.01 11.62 -19.79
N PHE A 218 5.07 11.07 -18.57
CA PHE A 218 6.14 10.19 -18.13
C PHE A 218 5.60 8.78 -17.96
N THR A 219 6.22 7.80 -18.60
CA THR A 219 5.76 6.41 -18.59
C THR A 219 6.92 5.41 -18.58
N GLY A 220 6.64 4.15 -18.30
CA GLY A 220 7.63 3.07 -18.35
C GLY A 220 7.85 2.54 -19.77
N ALA A 221 9.11 2.37 -20.15
CA ALA A 221 9.51 1.77 -21.42
C ALA A 221 9.27 0.25 -21.42
N CYS A 222 9.17 -0.34 -22.62
CA CYS A 222 9.21 -1.80 -22.81
C CYS A 222 8.16 -2.62 -22.03
N ASN A 223 6.95 -2.06 -21.80
CA ASN A 223 5.90 -2.69 -20.98
C ASN A 223 6.35 -3.06 -19.56
N GLN A 224 7.28 -2.29 -19.00
CA GLN A 224 7.69 -2.41 -17.60
C GLN A 224 7.31 -1.14 -16.85
N MET A 225 7.34 -1.23 -15.53
CA MET A 225 7.29 -0.05 -14.69
C MET A 225 8.62 0.71 -14.70
N TRP A 226 8.62 1.92 -14.14
CA TRP A 226 9.83 2.67 -13.80
C TRP A 226 9.80 3.09 -12.33
N GLN A 227 10.92 3.58 -11.79
CA GLN A 227 11.04 3.83 -10.36
C GLN A 227 10.19 5.01 -9.88
N GLY A 228 9.97 6.01 -10.74
CA GLY A 228 9.19 7.22 -10.45
C GLY A 228 10.01 8.47 -10.13
N ILE A 229 9.34 9.47 -9.54
CA ILE A 229 9.94 10.74 -9.12
C ILE A 229 10.21 10.71 -7.62
N GLN A 230 11.46 10.93 -7.21
CA GLN A 230 11.87 11.09 -5.81
C GLN A 230 12.21 12.55 -5.55
N VAL A 231 11.38 13.22 -4.77
CA VAL A 231 11.61 14.58 -4.30
C VAL A 231 11.99 14.45 -2.85
N TYR A 232 13.14 14.96 -2.42
CA TYR A 232 13.58 14.71 -1.06
C TYR A 232 14.05 16.00 -0.38
N GLY A 233 13.98 16.01 0.95
CA GLY A 233 14.32 17.14 1.79
C GLY A 233 15.33 16.76 2.86
N ASN A 234 15.49 17.64 3.84
CA ASN A 234 16.18 17.33 5.08
C ASN A 234 15.45 17.93 6.28
N SER A 235 15.79 17.42 7.46
CA SER A 235 15.27 17.88 8.74
C SER A 235 15.71 19.31 9.12
N ALA A 236 16.64 19.91 8.38
CA ALA A 236 17.14 21.27 8.61
C ALA A 236 16.33 22.37 7.88
N GLY A 237 15.18 22.01 7.28
CA GLY A 237 14.29 22.96 6.61
C GLY A 237 14.68 23.29 5.16
N ASN A 238 15.63 22.55 4.57
CA ASN A 238 15.89 22.59 3.13
C ASN A 238 15.14 21.44 2.45
N PHE A 239 14.38 21.71 1.40
CA PHE A 239 13.51 20.71 0.77
C PHE A 239 13.44 20.88 -0.74
N GLY A 240 13.34 19.77 -1.46
CA GLY A 240 12.98 19.80 -2.86
C GLY A 240 11.49 20.11 -3.04
N VAL A 241 11.15 20.78 -4.13
CA VAL A 241 9.76 21.07 -4.50
C VAL A 241 9.44 20.43 -5.84
N LEU A 242 8.34 19.69 -5.88
CA LEU A 242 7.68 19.32 -7.13
C LEU A 242 6.36 20.07 -7.24
N ALA A 243 6.24 20.86 -8.30
CA ALA A 243 5.08 21.69 -8.54
C ALA A 243 4.46 21.42 -9.92
N THR A 244 3.15 21.58 -9.97
CA THR A 244 2.40 21.71 -11.23
C THR A 244 1.58 23.00 -11.16
N PRO A 245 1.61 23.86 -12.18
CA PRO A 245 0.95 25.15 -12.13
C PRO A 245 -0.57 25.01 -12.10
N ASN A 246 -1.23 26.01 -11.50
CA ASN A 246 -2.68 26.16 -11.57
C ASN A 246 -3.11 26.92 -12.84
N ASP A 247 -2.75 26.38 -14.01
CA ASP A 247 -3.02 26.99 -15.32
C ASP A 247 -3.84 26.09 -16.26
N GLY A 248 -4.36 24.98 -15.74
CA GLY A 248 -5.08 23.96 -16.49
C GLY A 248 -4.20 22.92 -17.20
N SER A 249 -2.87 22.99 -17.05
CA SER A 249 -1.97 21.97 -17.57
C SER A 249 -2.26 20.59 -16.94
N ILE A 250 -2.26 19.54 -17.76
CA ILE A 250 -2.49 18.17 -17.31
C ILE A 250 -1.21 17.37 -17.46
N ASN A 251 -0.67 16.87 -16.34
CA ASN A 251 0.51 16.00 -16.36
C ASN A 251 0.09 14.54 -16.19
N ILE A 252 0.72 13.63 -16.91
CA ILE A 252 0.48 12.19 -16.82
C ILE A 252 1.74 11.51 -16.30
N ILE A 253 1.60 10.79 -15.19
CA ILE A 253 2.62 9.91 -14.63
C ILE A 253 2.04 8.50 -14.69
N GLU A 254 2.63 7.65 -15.52
CA GLU A 254 2.10 6.34 -15.85
C GLU A 254 3.13 5.24 -15.56
N ASP A 255 2.65 4.05 -15.19
CA ASP A 255 3.44 2.84 -15.00
C ASP A 255 4.64 3.02 -14.03
N ALA A 256 4.50 3.83 -12.98
CA ALA A 256 5.53 4.00 -11.97
C ALA A 256 5.31 3.04 -10.79
N VAL A 257 6.39 2.55 -10.17
CA VAL A 257 6.27 1.87 -8.86
C VAL A 257 5.80 2.85 -7.80
N THR A 258 6.31 4.07 -7.81
CA THR A 258 5.77 5.19 -7.03
C THR A 258 5.77 6.42 -7.91
N GLY A 259 4.61 6.95 -8.28
CA GLY A 259 4.56 8.13 -9.15
C GLY A 259 5.38 9.29 -8.60
N VAL A 260 5.17 9.65 -7.33
CA VAL A 260 5.96 10.64 -6.59
C VAL A 260 6.22 10.17 -5.16
N ALA A 261 7.47 10.15 -4.72
CA ALA A 261 7.87 9.94 -3.34
C ALA A 261 8.50 11.21 -2.76
N THR A 262 8.27 11.46 -1.47
CA THR A 262 8.78 12.64 -0.73
C THR A 262 10.08 12.40 0.03
N PHE A 263 10.77 11.30 -0.31
CA PHE A 263 12.01 10.85 0.29
C PHE A 263 12.85 10.11 -0.76
N GLN A 264 14.12 9.90 -0.44
CA GLN A 264 15.03 9.14 -1.30
C GLN A 264 15.08 7.67 -0.88
N TYR A 265 14.92 6.77 -1.84
CA TYR A 265 15.12 5.33 -1.62
C TYR A 265 15.93 4.69 -2.75
N PRO A 266 16.64 3.56 -2.48
CA PRO A 266 17.42 2.85 -3.48
C PRO A 266 16.56 2.39 -4.68
N ILE A 267 17.20 2.17 -5.82
CA ILE A 267 16.54 1.54 -6.98
C ILE A 267 15.97 0.20 -6.54
N LEU A 268 14.68 -0.01 -6.77
CA LEU A 268 13.99 -1.24 -6.44
C LEU A 268 14.34 -2.31 -7.47
N ASN A 269 14.81 -3.46 -6.99
CA ASN A 269 15.12 -4.60 -7.84
C ASN A 269 13.81 -5.32 -8.22
N PHE A 270 13.38 -5.13 -9.47
CA PHE A 270 12.14 -5.71 -9.96
C PHE A 270 12.17 -7.24 -10.04
N ALA A 271 13.32 -7.86 -10.25
CA ALA A 271 13.43 -9.32 -10.22
C ALA A 271 13.21 -9.86 -8.79
N THR A 272 13.77 -9.18 -7.78
CA THR A 272 13.53 -9.52 -6.37
C THR A 272 12.07 -9.30 -5.97
N ILE A 273 11.46 -8.18 -6.40
CA ILE A 273 10.03 -7.92 -6.16
C ILE A 273 9.20 -9.02 -6.80
N ASN A 274 9.39 -9.30 -8.09
CA ASN A 274 8.61 -10.31 -8.81
C ASN A 274 8.78 -11.72 -8.21
N ALA A 275 9.99 -12.09 -7.79
CA ALA A 275 10.23 -13.36 -7.10
C ALA A 275 9.56 -13.43 -5.73
N GLY A 276 9.63 -12.34 -4.95
CA GLY A 276 8.95 -12.22 -3.67
C GLY A 276 7.43 -12.30 -3.83
N LEU A 277 6.90 -11.67 -4.89
CA LEU A 277 5.51 -11.79 -5.27
C LEU A 277 5.19 -13.25 -5.57
N ALA A 278 5.83 -13.92 -6.53
CA ALA A 278 5.49 -15.31 -6.93
C ALA A 278 5.33 -16.35 -5.78
N SER A 279 5.88 -16.08 -4.59
CA SER A 279 5.70 -16.89 -3.38
C SER A 279 4.38 -16.69 -2.60
N ILE A 280 3.55 -15.70 -2.94
CA ILE A 280 2.35 -15.34 -2.17
C ILE A 280 1.08 -15.89 -2.89
N PRO A 281 0.23 -16.72 -2.26
CA PRO A 281 -0.80 -17.47 -2.98
C PRO A 281 -2.03 -16.67 -3.49
N ASP A 282 -2.31 -15.47 -2.98
CA ASP A 282 -3.51 -14.68 -3.36
C ASP A 282 -3.34 -13.15 -3.17
N PHE A 283 -2.65 -12.50 -4.11
CA PHE A 283 -2.22 -11.11 -3.99
C PHE A 283 -3.32 -10.05 -3.98
N ASN A 284 -4.45 -10.34 -4.62
CA ASN A 284 -5.54 -9.37 -4.76
C ASN A 284 -6.31 -9.18 -3.44
N THR A 285 -6.16 -10.11 -2.51
CA THR A 285 -6.73 -10.08 -1.15
C THR A 285 -5.65 -9.87 -0.07
N LEU A 286 -4.38 -10.16 -0.40
CA LEU A 286 -3.25 -10.13 0.52
C LEU A 286 -2.54 -8.77 0.68
N ASN A 287 -1.55 -8.81 1.55
CA ASN A 287 -1.34 -7.91 2.65
C ASN A 287 0.18 -7.83 2.91
N GLY A 288 0.72 -6.67 3.28
CA GLY A 288 2.14 -6.47 3.53
C GLY A 288 2.95 -6.14 2.29
N LEU A 289 2.29 -5.85 1.16
CA LEU A 289 2.95 -5.52 -0.10
C LEU A 289 3.85 -4.28 0.02
N VAL A 290 3.48 -3.32 0.86
CA VAL A 290 4.33 -2.15 1.13
C VAL A 290 5.65 -2.57 1.77
N SER A 291 5.60 -3.41 2.81
CA SER A 291 6.80 -3.89 3.50
C SER A 291 7.67 -4.80 2.63
N LEU A 292 7.04 -5.59 1.74
CA LEU A 292 7.73 -6.44 0.77
C LEU A 292 8.43 -5.62 -0.34
N VAL A 293 7.72 -4.65 -0.91
CA VAL A 293 8.21 -3.85 -2.04
C VAL A 293 9.21 -2.80 -1.57
N PHE A 294 8.94 -2.15 -0.43
CA PHE A 294 9.73 -1.07 0.13
C PHE A 294 10.42 -1.49 1.43
N THR A 295 11.31 -2.49 1.35
CA THR A 295 12.08 -2.99 2.50
C THR A 295 12.90 -1.90 3.19
N ASN A 296 13.31 -0.85 2.47
CA ASN A 296 14.08 0.27 3.00
C ASN A 296 13.22 1.44 3.51
N LEU A 297 11.88 1.35 3.49
CA LEU A 297 10.98 2.44 3.89
C LEU A 297 11.20 2.87 5.34
N TRP A 298 11.61 1.94 6.20
CA TRP A 298 11.93 2.17 7.62
C TRP A 298 13.44 2.38 7.88
N SER A 299 14.22 2.69 6.84
CA SER A 299 15.65 2.94 7.00
C SER A 299 15.95 4.39 7.42
N LEU A 300 17.04 4.57 8.18
CA LEU A 300 17.53 5.89 8.57
C LEU A 300 17.77 6.83 7.36
N ASN A 301 18.16 6.28 6.21
CA ASN A 301 18.32 7.06 4.99
C ASN A 301 17.00 7.70 4.53
N VAL A 302 15.91 6.94 4.55
CA VAL A 302 14.58 7.46 4.19
C VAL A 302 14.15 8.55 5.17
N PHE A 303 14.33 8.33 6.47
CA PHE A 303 13.98 9.33 7.49
C PHE A 303 14.76 10.65 7.32
N ASN A 304 16.06 10.56 7.03
CA ASN A 304 16.92 11.74 6.88
C ASN A 304 16.71 12.51 5.59
N THR A 305 16.14 11.85 4.57
CA THR A 305 15.87 12.45 3.25
C THR A 305 14.41 12.79 3.03
N ALA A 306 13.51 12.43 3.94
CA ALA A 306 12.12 12.86 3.86
C ALA A 306 11.98 14.38 3.97
N ASN A 307 10.73 14.89 3.93
CA ASN A 307 10.39 16.30 4.13
C ASN A 307 10.39 17.20 2.87
N ALA A 308 10.29 16.62 1.66
CA ALA A 308 10.02 17.39 0.43
C ALA A 308 8.64 18.06 0.41
N GLN A 309 8.40 19.06 -0.44
CA GLN A 309 7.08 19.69 -0.61
C GLN A 309 6.44 19.33 -1.96
N LEU A 310 5.14 18.97 -1.94
CA LEU A 310 4.35 18.69 -3.13
C LEU A 310 3.24 19.73 -3.32
N LEU A 311 3.21 20.33 -4.52
CA LEU A 311 2.16 21.25 -4.97
C LEU A 311 1.57 20.68 -6.26
N LEU A 312 0.74 19.64 -6.13
CA LEU A 312 0.23 18.85 -7.25
C LEU A 312 -1.21 19.23 -7.58
N ARG A 313 -1.42 19.54 -8.86
CA ARG A 313 -2.67 20.00 -9.46
C ARG A 313 -2.82 19.33 -10.81
N ASN A 314 -4.00 18.79 -11.09
CA ASN A 314 -4.32 18.23 -12.42
C ASN A 314 -3.32 17.14 -12.88
N VAL A 315 -2.85 16.29 -11.95
CA VAL A 315 -1.94 15.18 -12.26
C VAL A 315 -2.70 13.87 -12.38
N ARG A 316 -2.46 13.13 -13.45
CA ARG A 316 -3.05 11.81 -13.70
C ARG A 316 -2.00 10.73 -13.43
N PHE A 317 -2.17 10.01 -12.34
CA PHE A 317 -1.42 8.80 -11.99
C PHE A 317 -2.14 7.58 -12.58
N ILE A 318 -1.55 6.93 -13.58
CA ILE A 318 -2.17 5.81 -14.31
C ILE A 318 -1.32 4.54 -14.14
N ASN A 319 -1.95 3.43 -13.77
CA ASN A 319 -1.31 2.11 -13.57
C ASN A 319 -0.05 2.16 -12.68
N CYS A 320 -0.02 3.10 -11.73
CA CYS A 320 1.06 3.17 -10.74
C CYS A 320 0.78 2.19 -9.60
N PHE A 321 1.83 1.53 -9.08
CA PHE A 321 1.65 0.70 -7.87
C PHE A 321 1.30 1.57 -6.66
N MET A 322 1.98 2.70 -6.50
CA MET A 322 1.56 3.83 -5.65
C MET A 322 1.54 5.12 -6.46
N GLY A 323 0.51 5.95 -6.31
CA GLY A 323 0.51 7.29 -6.92
C GLY A 323 1.48 8.22 -6.21
N ILE A 324 1.22 8.48 -4.92
CA ILE A 324 2.04 9.34 -4.05
C ILE A 324 2.44 8.57 -2.79
N ASN A 325 3.71 8.67 -2.39
CA ASN A 325 4.20 8.22 -1.10
C ASN A 325 4.78 9.39 -0.28
N ALA A 326 4.02 9.84 0.71
CA ALA A 326 4.31 11.01 1.56
C ALA A 326 4.84 10.63 2.95
N SER A 327 5.56 9.51 3.07
CA SER A 327 6.01 8.99 4.37
C SER A 327 7.16 9.80 5.00
N TRP A 328 7.17 9.81 6.34
CA TRP A 328 8.20 10.34 7.25
C TRP A 328 8.40 11.86 7.20
N LYS A 329 7.31 12.58 6.95
CA LYS A 329 7.33 14.00 6.64
C LYS A 329 6.55 14.83 7.68
N PRO A 330 7.16 15.24 8.79
CA PRO A 330 6.41 15.86 9.89
C PRO A 330 6.04 17.34 9.68
N SER A 331 6.65 18.07 8.73
CA SER A 331 6.63 19.55 8.77
C SER A 331 6.13 20.31 7.55
N GLN A 332 6.01 19.71 6.36
CA GLN A 332 5.46 20.42 5.20
C GLN A 332 4.01 20.04 4.92
N ASN A 333 3.24 21.03 4.48
CA ASN A 333 1.88 20.84 3.99
C ASN A 333 1.93 20.47 2.51
N ASP A 334 1.30 19.35 2.17
CA ASP A 334 1.06 18.98 0.78
C ASP A 334 -0.31 19.45 0.32
N VAL A 335 -0.34 19.90 -0.93
CA VAL A 335 -1.55 20.29 -1.62
C VAL A 335 -1.71 19.37 -2.82
N ILE A 336 -2.79 18.59 -2.82
CA ILE A 336 -3.13 17.63 -3.87
C ILE A 336 -4.54 17.95 -4.34
N GLU A 337 -4.65 18.68 -5.44
CA GLU A 337 -5.91 19.19 -5.97
C GLU A 337 -6.18 18.60 -7.37
N ASN A 338 -7.41 18.16 -7.63
CA ASN A 338 -7.85 17.71 -8.98
C ASN A 338 -6.96 16.63 -9.63
N CYS A 339 -6.24 15.85 -8.82
CA CYS A 339 -5.47 14.71 -9.30
C CYS A 339 -6.35 13.48 -9.51
N SER A 340 -5.98 12.60 -10.45
CA SER A 340 -6.63 11.31 -10.65
C SER A 340 -5.65 10.16 -10.45
N PHE A 341 -6.09 9.11 -9.77
CA PHE A 341 -5.34 7.88 -9.51
C PHE A 341 -6.15 6.71 -10.08
N THR A 342 -5.64 6.04 -11.10
CA THR A 342 -6.42 5.04 -11.83
C THR A 342 -5.59 3.82 -12.16
N THR A 343 -6.08 2.64 -11.78
CA THR A 343 -5.64 1.39 -12.40
C THR A 343 -6.62 1.04 -13.51
N THR A 344 -6.09 0.78 -14.70
CA THR A 344 -6.91 0.42 -15.88
C THR A 344 -7.15 -1.08 -15.92
N ALA A 345 -8.06 -1.53 -16.80
CA ALA A 345 -8.33 -2.95 -17.01
C ALA A 345 -7.10 -3.76 -17.49
N ALA A 346 -6.08 -3.10 -18.04
CA ALA A 346 -4.81 -3.75 -18.38
C ALA A 346 -4.00 -4.17 -17.15
N GLY A 347 -4.33 -3.63 -15.97
CA GLY A 347 -3.63 -3.88 -14.73
C GLY A 347 -2.27 -3.19 -14.65
N LEU A 348 -1.46 -3.67 -13.72
CA LEU A 348 -0.10 -3.20 -13.50
C LEU A 348 0.91 -3.96 -14.37
N ARG A 349 1.95 -3.25 -14.80
CA ARG A 349 3.07 -3.82 -15.56
C ARG A 349 4.08 -4.52 -14.64
N PHE A 350 5.03 -5.23 -15.24
CA PHE A 350 6.15 -5.83 -14.52
C PHE A 350 6.85 -4.79 -13.61
N PRO A 351 7.11 -5.11 -12.32
CA PRO A 351 7.13 -6.44 -11.70
C PRO A 351 5.79 -6.95 -11.14
N PHE A 352 4.69 -6.21 -11.32
CA PHE A 352 3.38 -6.55 -10.76
C PHE A 352 2.43 -7.15 -11.80
N THR A 353 2.96 -7.91 -12.75
CA THR A 353 2.16 -8.52 -13.82
C THR A 353 1.02 -9.35 -13.22
N GLY A 354 -0.22 -9.08 -13.64
CA GLY A 354 -1.42 -9.77 -13.14
C GLY A 354 -2.14 -9.05 -11.98
N PHE A 355 -1.56 -7.97 -11.45
CA PHE A 355 -2.25 -7.12 -10.47
C PHE A 355 -3.27 -6.23 -11.20
N THR A 356 -4.51 -6.24 -10.70
CA THR A 356 -5.62 -5.47 -11.30
C THR A 356 -5.88 -4.15 -10.58
N ARG A 357 -5.11 -3.86 -9.52
CA ARG A 357 -5.25 -2.69 -8.65
C ARG A 357 -3.88 -2.23 -8.16
N GLY A 358 -3.62 -0.93 -8.21
CA GLY A 358 -2.53 -0.30 -7.44
C GLY A 358 -2.76 -0.42 -5.94
N GLU A 359 -1.69 -0.48 -5.16
CA GLU A 359 -1.75 -0.58 -3.69
C GLU A 359 -2.39 0.66 -3.09
N ALA A 360 -1.98 1.86 -3.50
CA ALA A 360 -2.55 3.09 -2.97
C ALA A 360 -2.52 4.24 -3.99
N GLY A 361 -3.57 5.06 -4.05
CA GLY A 361 -3.50 6.36 -4.71
C GLY A 361 -2.53 7.26 -3.96
N ILE A 362 -2.80 7.45 -2.67
CA ILE A 362 -1.93 8.19 -1.74
C ILE A 362 -1.62 7.29 -0.55
N PHE A 363 -0.34 7.13 -0.25
CA PHE A 363 0.16 6.42 0.92
C PHE A 363 1.01 7.34 1.79
N ALA A 364 0.81 7.31 3.11
CA ALA A 364 1.63 8.08 4.03
C ALA A 364 1.82 7.38 5.39
N ILE A 365 3.00 7.60 5.98
CA ILE A 365 3.36 7.23 7.34
C ILE A 365 3.93 8.47 8.03
N PHE A 366 3.52 8.78 9.24
CA PHE A 366 4.12 9.84 10.07
C PHE A 366 4.29 11.17 9.30
N ASN A 367 3.22 11.64 8.69
CA ASN A 367 3.19 12.88 7.93
C ASN A 367 2.51 14.01 8.74
N GLY A 368 2.78 15.27 8.39
CA GLY A 368 2.14 16.46 8.95
C GLY A 368 0.70 16.61 8.47
N THR A 369 0.41 17.71 7.76
CA THR A 369 -0.93 17.97 7.20
C THR A 369 -0.99 17.57 5.73
N MET A 370 -2.02 16.80 5.37
CA MET A 370 -2.38 16.53 3.97
C MET A 370 -3.78 17.06 3.66
N LEU A 371 -3.84 17.95 2.67
CA LEU A 371 -5.06 18.46 2.08
C LEU A 371 -5.28 17.82 0.71
N ILE A 372 -6.40 17.14 0.54
CA ILE A 372 -6.77 16.42 -0.68
C ILE A 372 -8.13 16.93 -1.15
N GLU A 373 -8.15 17.48 -2.36
CA GLU A 373 -9.25 18.28 -2.89
C GLU A 373 -9.62 17.87 -4.32
N GLY A 374 -10.89 17.57 -4.57
CA GLY A 374 -11.40 17.29 -5.93
C GLY A 374 -10.74 16.10 -6.65
N CYS A 375 -10.10 15.18 -5.91
CA CYS A 375 -9.36 14.06 -6.49
C CYS A 375 -10.25 12.88 -6.88
N ASN A 376 -9.84 12.13 -7.91
CA ASN A 376 -10.53 10.90 -8.35
C ASN A 376 -9.64 9.67 -8.11
N PHE A 377 -10.18 8.64 -7.46
CA PHE A 377 -9.51 7.37 -7.18
C PHE A 377 -10.32 6.23 -7.78
N GLN A 378 -9.73 5.48 -8.71
CA GLN A 378 -10.43 4.45 -9.47
C GLN A 378 -9.66 3.13 -9.47
N GLN A 379 -10.35 2.05 -9.09
CA GLN A 379 -9.80 0.69 -9.05
C GLN A 379 -8.51 0.57 -8.22
N MET A 380 -8.44 1.29 -7.11
CA MET A 380 -7.32 1.17 -6.17
C MET A 380 -7.62 0.11 -5.11
N LYS A 381 -6.59 -0.44 -4.47
CA LYS A 381 -6.77 -1.16 -3.21
C LYS A 381 -7.08 -0.15 -2.10
N PHE A 382 -6.24 0.85 -1.92
CA PHE A 382 -6.56 2.04 -1.11
C PHE A 382 -6.66 3.27 -2.01
N GLY A 383 -7.75 4.03 -1.95
CA GLY A 383 -7.73 5.39 -2.51
C GLY A 383 -6.68 6.20 -1.77
N ILE A 384 -6.88 6.34 -0.45
CA ILE A 384 -5.96 6.99 0.47
C ILE A 384 -5.66 6.05 1.65
N ARG A 385 -4.39 5.89 2.01
CA ARG A 385 -3.97 5.14 3.21
C ARG A 385 -2.95 5.95 4.02
N THR A 386 -3.32 6.30 5.25
CA THR A 386 -2.47 7.08 6.16
C THR A 386 -2.23 6.33 7.46
N ASN A 387 -1.03 6.45 8.02
CA ASN A 387 -0.65 5.86 9.30
C ASN A 387 0.08 6.90 10.13
N ALA A 388 -0.46 7.26 11.29
CA ALA A 388 0.08 8.31 12.16
C ALA A 388 0.22 9.69 11.47
N SER A 389 -0.75 10.07 10.63
CA SER A 389 -0.85 11.42 10.06
C SER A 389 -1.26 12.41 11.16
N GLN A 390 -0.60 13.55 11.26
CA GLN A 390 -1.00 14.60 12.20
C GLN A 390 -2.35 15.20 11.81
N SER A 391 -2.58 15.44 10.52
CA SER A 391 -3.87 15.89 10.00
C SER A 391 -4.11 15.35 8.58
N LEU A 392 -5.30 14.81 8.35
CA LEU A 392 -5.80 14.37 7.05
C LEU A 392 -7.13 15.07 6.77
N THR A 393 -7.18 15.87 5.71
CA THR A 393 -8.39 16.56 5.27
C THR A 393 -8.71 16.17 3.82
N VAL A 394 -9.87 15.55 3.62
CA VAL A 394 -10.39 15.09 2.33
C VAL A 394 -11.72 15.76 2.06
N ILE A 395 -11.71 16.76 1.19
CA ILE A 395 -12.84 17.68 0.98
C ILE A 395 -13.02 17.98 -0.52
N PRO A 396 -14.13 18.64 -0.93
CA PRO A 396 -14.25 19.18 -2.27
C PRO A 396 -13.33 20.39 -2.44
N GLU A 397 -12.93 20.68 -3.68
CA GLU A 397 -12.02 21.80 -4.01
C GLU A 397 -12.54 23.19 -3.56
N THR A 398 -13.86 23.36 -3.42
CA THR A 398 -14.50 24.55 -2.81
C THR A 398 -15.89 24.17 -2.29
N VAL A 399 -16.54 25.05 -1.50
CA VAL A 399 -17.94 24.92 -1.03
C VAL A 399 -18.96 24.77 -2.20
N THR A 400 -18.55 25.00 -3.45
CA THR A 400 -19.35 24.86 -4.67
C THR A 400 -18.75 23.90 -5.73
N ALA A 401 -17.67 23.18 -5.44
CA ALA A 401 -16.91 22.42 -6.45
C ALA A 401 -16.84 20.90 -6.21
N THR A 402 -16.25 20.24 -7.21
CA THR A 402 -16.15 18.80 -7.43
C THR A 402 -15.71 18.05 -6.16
N PRO A 403 -16.47 17.04 -5.71
CA PRO A 403 -16.10 16.20 -4.57
C PRO A 403 -14.88 15.34 -4.90
N CYS A 404 -14.16 14.84 -3.89
CA CYS A 404 -13.31 13.68 -4.16
C CYS A 404 -14.19 12.46 -4.48
N ILE A 405 -13.81 11.70 -5.50
CA ILE A 405 -14.56 10.54 -6.00
C ILE A 405 -13.73 9.28 -5.80
N PHE A 406 -14.32 8.25 -5.21
CA PHE A 406 -13.72 6.95 -4.99
C PHE A 406 -14.57 5.88 -5.67
N ASN A 407 -14.08 5.31 -6.76
CA ASN A 407 -14.82 4.36 -7.58
C ASN A 407 -14.16 2.98 -7.58
N ASN A 408 -14.93 1.97 -7.20
CA ASN A 408 -14.53 0.57 -7.19
C ASN A 408 -13.23 0.33 -6.41
N CYS A 409 -12.95 1.09 -5.35
CA CYS A 409 -11.77 0.86 -4.50
C CYS A 409 -12.04 -0.26 -3.48
N LEU A 410 -11.03 -1.02 -3.05
CA LEU A 410 -11.24 -1.97 -1.95
C LEU A 410 -11.54 -1.19 -0.66
N VAL A 411 -10.71 -0.20 -0.35
CA VAL A 411 -10.96 0.81 0.67
C VAL A 411 -10.84 2.20 0.05
N GLY A 412 -11.85 3.05 0.21
CA GLY A 412 -11.80 4.43 -0.27
C GLY A 412 -10.78 5.25 0.51
N VAL A 413 -11.07 5.53 1.78
CA VAL A 413 -10.15 6.20 2.71
C VAL A 413 -9.86 5.30 3.90
N SER A 414 -8.57 5.08 4.18
CA SER A 414 -8.07 4.39 5.37
C SER A 414 -7.17 5.32 6.17
N SER A 415 -7.56 5.61 7.42
CA SER A 415 -6.73 6.38 8.35
C SER A 415 -6.47 5.60 9.62
N ARG A 416 -5.20 5.42 9.96
CA ARG A 416 -4.76 4.77 11.19
C ARG A 416 -3.97 5.76 12.02
N ASN A 417 -4.22 5.80 13.32
CA ASN A 417 -3.47 6.67 14.20
C ASN A 417 -3.23 6.05 15.57
N PHE A 418 -2.16 6.51 16.21
CA PHE A 418 -1.81 6.21 17.59
C PHE A 418 -1.26 7.45 18.31
N THR A 419 -1.05 8.55 17.58
CA THR A 419 -0.62 9.81 18.16
C THR A 419 -1.79 10.44 18.91
N ALA A 420 -1.53 10.95 20.11
CA ALA A 420 -2.55 11.62 20.89
C ALA A 420 -3.01 12.89 20.15
N THR A 421 -4.28 12.91 19.78
CA THR A 421 -4.90 14.09 19.17
C THR A 421 -6.14 14.43 19.97
N ALA A 422 -6.04 15.49 20.77
CA ALA A 422 -7.19 16.01 21.50
C ALA A 422 -8.32 16.39 20.52
N PHE A 423 -7.96 17.00 19.39
CA PHE A 423 -8.92 17.42 18.37
C PHE A 423 -9.00 16.46 17.18
N PRO A 424 -10.12 16.48 16.42
CA PRO A 424 -10.25 15.72 15.19
C PRO A 424 -9.08 15.99 14.26
N ASN A 425 -8.36 14.93 13.93
CA ASN A 425 -7.23 14.96 13.02
C ASN A 425 -7.55 14.37 11.66
N VAL A 426 -8.74 13.78 11.50
CA VAL A 426 -9.23 13.23 10.25
C VAL A 426 -10.55 13.91 9.89
N GLN A 427 -10.61 14.56 8.73
CA GLN A 427 -11.81 15.20 8.21
C GLN A 427 -12.11 14.63 6.83
N ILE A 428 -13.27 14.00 6.67
CA ILE A 428 -13.72 13.40 5.40
C ILE A 428 -15.11 13.94 5.13
N THR A 429 -15.21 14.97 4.30
CA THR A 429 -16.49 15.67 4.11
C THR A 429 -16.89 15.82 2.65
N GLN A 430 -18.17 15.64 2.35
CA GLN A 430 -18.76 15.91 1.03
C GLN A 430 -18.11 15.14 -0.13
N ASN A 431 -17.65 13.90 0.11
CA ASN A 431 -17.04 13.05 -0.91
C ASN A 431 -18.03 12.00 -1.45
N GLN A 432 -17.71 11.39 -2.59
CA GLN A 432 -18.50 10.34 -3.22
C GLN A 432 -17.75 9.01 -3.26
N PHE A 433 -18.39 7.94 -2.81
CA PHE A 433 -17.85 6.58 -2.81
C PHE A 433 -18.82 5.66 -3.54
N THR A 434 -18.38 5.04 -4.64
CA THR A 434 -19.21 4.14 -5.44
C THR A 434 -18.53 2.79 -5.67
N GLY A 435 -19.23 1.70 -5.36
CA GLY A 435 -18.72 0.33 -5.56
C GLY A 435 -17.52 -0.04 -4.68
N CYS A 436 -17.32 0.67 -3.56
CA CYS A 436 -16.23 0.40 -2.64
C CYS A 436 -16.57 -0.75 -1.69
N ALA A 437 -15.62 -1.66 -1.42
CA ALA A 437 -15.87 -2.73 -0.45
C ALA A 437 -15.94 -2.17 0.99
N THR A 438 -15.11 -1.18 1.30
CA THR A 438 -15.25 -0.30 2.47
C THR A 438 -15.06 1.14 2.01
N ALA A 439 -16.04 2.02 2.18
CA ALA A 439 -15.86 3.40 1.72
C ALA A 439 -14.90 4.18 2.64
N ILE A 440 -15.14 4.17 3.95
CA ILE A 440 -14.31 4.87 4.94
C ILE A 440 -13.94 3.92 6.08
N GLN A 441 -12.66 3.88 6.44
CA GLN A 441 -12.13 3.12 7.56
C GLN A 441 -11.20 3.98 8.40
N CYS A 442 -11.50 4.10 9.70
CA CYS A 442 -10.63 4.75 10.67
C CYS A 442 -10.25 3.79 11.80
N GLN A 443 -8.99 3.88 12.25
CA GLN A 443 -8.44 3.06 13.31
C GLN A 443 -7.63 3.92 14.28
N GLY A 444 -7.93 3.87 15.58
CA GLY A 444 -7.20 4.65 16.60
C GLY A 444 -7.25 6.18 16.40
N SER A 445 -8.13 6.67 15.53
CA SER A 445 -8.13 8.06 15.02
C SER A 445 -9.25 8.89 15.64
N ASN A 446 -9.17 10.22 15.52
CA ASN A 446 -10.24 11.14 15.91
C ASN A 446 -10.84 11.77 14.64
N ALA A 447 -12.01 11.30 14.22
CA ALA A 447 -12.52 11.55 12.87
C ALA A 447 -13.85 12.33 12.83
N THR A 448 -13.95 13.23 11.86
CA THR A 448 -15.19 13.91 11.48
C THR A 448 -15.58 13.51 10.07
N VAL A 449 -16.76 12.90 9.93
CA VAL A 449 -17.24 12.34 8.65
C VAL A 449 -18.61 12.91 8.33
N PHE A 450 -18.68 13.91 7.44
CA PHE A 450 -19.90 14.69 7.20
C PHE A 450 -20.30 14.80 5.72
N GLY A 451 -21.60 14.67 5.42
CA GLY A 451 -22.14 15.00 4.10
C GLY A 451 -21.65 14.12 2.94
N ASN A 452 -21.08 12.94 3.20
CA ASN A 452 -20.57 12.04 2.15
C ASN A 452 -21.71 11.22 1.53
N THR A 453 -21.58 10.90 0.24
CA THR A 453 -22.47 9.97 -0.46
C THR A 453 -21.75 8.64 -0.67
N ILE A 454 -22.30 7.56 -0.15
CA ILE A 454 -21.77 6.19 -0.25
C ILE A 454 -22.84 5.32 -0.90
N GLN A 455 -22.55 4.79 -2.08
CA GLN A 455 -23.52 4.02 -2.86
C GLN A 455 -22.89 2.79 -3.52
N ASN A 456 -23.48 1.62 -3.27
CA ASN A 456 -23.06 0.38 -3.90
C ASN A 456 -24.18 -0.27 -4.74
N GLY A 457 -23.85 -1.37 -5.41
CA GLY A 457 -24.85 -2.22 -6.06
C GLY A 457 -25.65 -3.01 -5.03
N ALA A 458 -26.96 -3.19 -5.24
CA ALA A 458 -27.79 -3.97 -4.33
C ALA A 458 -27.24 -5.39 -4.13
N GLY A 459 -27.25 -5.89 -2.89
CA GLY A 459 -26.75 -7.22 -2.54
C GLY A 459 -25.22 -7.36 -2.52
N GLN A 460 -24.46 -6.28 -2.73
CA GLN A 460 -23.02 -6.30 -2.51
C GLN A 460 -22.73 -6.29 -1.02
N SER A 461 -22.10 -7.36 -0.52
CA SER A 461 -21.48 -7.30 0.79
C SER A 461 -20.41 -6.20 0.77
N SER A 462 -20.49 -5.28 1.73
CA SER A 462 -19.70 -4.04 1.76
C SER A 462 -20.01 -3.25 3.03
N VAL A 463 -19.10 -2.36 3.40
CA VAL A 463 -19.20 -1.48 4.56
C VAL A 463 -19.21 -0.02 4.11
N GLY A 464 -20.15 0.77 4.62
CA GLY A 464 -20.12 2.21 4.43
C GLY A 464 -18.98 2.85 5.22
N ILE A 465 -19.16 2.97 6.53
CA ILE A 465 -18.18 3.59 7.43
C ILE A 465 -17.79 2.59 8.51
N LEU A 466 -16.49 2.39 8.74
CA LEU A 466 -15.94 1.52 9.78
C LEU A 466 -15.03 2.30 10.73
N MET A 467 -15.37 2.30 12.02
CA MET A 467 -14.62 2.98 13.07
C MET A 467 -14.14 1.97 14.11
N MET A 468 -12.82 1.85 14.29
CA MET A 468 -12.22 0.90 15.23
C MET A 468 -11.31 1.61 16.23
N GLY A 469 -11.52 1.45 17.54
CA GLY A 469 -10.67 2.10 18.55
C GLY A 469 -10.59 3.61 18.39
N SER A 470 -11.60 4.21 17.74
CA SER A 470 -11.57 5.59 17.26
C SER A 470 -12.59 6.43 18.01
N SER A 471 -12.35 7.73 18.09
CA SER A 471 -13.36 8.72 18.47
C SER A 471 -13.89 9.38 17.21
N TYR A 472 -15.19 9.70 17.17
CA TYR A 472 -15.76 10.22 15.93
C TYR A 472 -17.06 11.00 16.07
N ALA A 473 -17.27 11.88 15.10
CA ALA A 473 -18.56 12.47 14.76
C ALA A 473 -18.90 12.11 13.32
N ILE A 474 -19.95 11.30 13.13
CA ILE A 474 -20.49 10.87 11.84
C ILE A 474 -21.87 11.46 11.70
N GLY A 475 -22.03 12.42 10.80
CA GLY A 475 -23.31 13.10 10.72
C GLY A 475 -23.47 14.14 9.64
N ARG A 476 -24.41 15.07 9.88
CA ARG A 476 -24.70 16.19 8.98
C ARG A 476 -24.88 15.73 7.53
N ASN A 477 -25.82 14.81 7.33
CA ASN A 477 -26.28 14.36 6.01
C ASN A 477 -25.34 13.42 5.24
N ASN A 478 -24.68 12.44 5.88
CA ASN A 478 -24.15 11.32 5.11
C ASN A 478 -25.31 10.49 4.53
N GLN A 479 -25.19 10.13 3.24
CA GLN A 479 -26.16 9.36 2.47
C GLN A 479 -25.54 8.01 2.13
N ILE A 480 -25.96 6.95 2.81
CA ILE A 480 -25.38 5.60 2.71
C ILE A 480 -26.45 4.67 2.16
N THR A 481 -26.19 4.03 1.02
CA THR A 481 -27.22 3.20 0.35
C THR A 481 -26.63 1.95 -0.31
N ASN A 482 -27.36 0.84 -0.22
CA ASN A 482 -27.03 -0.46 -0.85
C ASN A 482 -25.69 -1.05 -0.38
N VAL A 483 -25.36 -0.85 0.90
CA VAL A 483 -24.20 -1.49 1.55
C VAL A 483 -24.68 -2.55 2.53
N SER A 484 -23.94 -3.63 2.75
CA SER A 484 -24.37 -4.66 3.70
C SER A 484 -24.34 -4.17 5.16
N ARG A 485 -23.37 -3.32 5.51
CA ARG A 485 -23.27 -2.65 6.81
C ARG A 485 -23.15 -1.14 6.62
N GLY A 486 -24.05 -0.36 7.21
CA GLY A 486 -24.07 1.10 7.07
C GLY A 486 -22.90 1.77 7.80
N ILE A 487 -23.05 1.95 9.11
CA ILE A 487 -22.06 2.60 9.98
C ILE A 487 -21.68 1.63 11.11
N VAL A 488 -20.42 1.19 11.13
CA VAL A 488 -19.91 0.16 12.05
C VAL A 488 -19.03 0.79 13.11
N SER A 489 -19.37 0.54 14.36
CA SER A 489 -18.59 0.95 15.53
C SER A 489 -17.98 -0.26 16.21
N VAL A 490 -16.68 -0.20 16.47
CA VAL A 490 -15.90 -1.30 17.02
C VAL A 490 -14.98 -0.77 18.11
N ASP A 491 -15.18 -1.24 19.35
CA ASP A 491 -14.40 -0.86 20.53
C ASP A 491 -14.10 0.64 20.55
N THR A 492 -15.14 1.47 20.56
CA THR A 492 -15.03 2.93 20.40
C THR A 492 -14.16 3.51 21.52
N ASP A 493 -13.25 4.43 21.18
CA ASP A 493 -12.41 5.11 22.17
C ASP A 493 -13.30 5.86 23.18
N MET A 494 -12.86 5.91 24.44
CA MET A 494 -13.63 6.48 25.54
C MET A 494 -13.95 7.97 25.35
N SER A 495 -13.22 8.69 24.47
CA SER A 495 -13.56 10.07 24.09
C SER A 495 -14.86 10.19 23.28
N GLY A 496 -15.44 9.06 22.83
CA GLY A 496 -16.82 8.95 22.39
C GLY A 496 -17.05 8.89 20.88
N GLY A 497 -18.25 8.45 20.52
CA GLY A 497 -18.75 8.37 19.15
C GLY A 497 -20.15 8.97 19.03
N LEU A 498 -20.37 9.83 18.03
CA LEU A 498 -21.68 10.37 17.72
C LEU A 498 -22.07 10.03 16.29
N ILE A 499 -23.21 9.34 16.14
CA ILE A 499 -23.81 9.00 14.86
C ILE A 499 -25.14 9.74 14.76
N HIS A 500 -25.18 10.84 14.00
CA HIS A 500 -26.33 11.73 13.99
C HIS A 500 -26.72 12.32 12.63
N GLY A 501 -28.02 12.37 12.32
CA GLY A 501 -28.48 13.06 11.11
C GLY A 501 -28.01 12.41 9.81
N ASN A 502 -27.83 11.09 9.80
CA ASN A 502 -27.45 10.32 8.62
C ASN A 502 -28.68 9.66 7.98
N THR A 503 -28.60 9.36 6.69
CA THR A 503 -29.58 8.51 5.99
C THR A 503 -28.90 7.22 5.57
N VAL A 504 -29.38 6.08 6.08
CA VAL A 504 -28.84 4.75 5.85
C VAL A 504 -29.94 3.86 5.30
N LEU A 505 -29.84 3.49 4.02
CA LEU A 505 -30.90 2.81 3.29
C LEU A 505 -30.42 1.51 2.64
N ASN A 506 -31.31 0.53 2.53
CA ASN A 506 -31.09 -0.73 1.80
C ASN A 506 -29.83 -1.46 2.29
N THR A 507 -29.79 -1.76 3.59
CA THR A 507 -28.67 -2.46 4.22
C THR A 507 -29.11 -3.81 4.79
N ASP A 508 -28.19 -4.68 5.16
CA ASP A 508 -28.56 -5.80 6.03
C ASP A 508 -28.68 -5.31 7.47
N VAL A 509 -27.64 -4.62 7.94
CA VAL A 509 -27.64 -3.94 9.24
C VAL A 509 -27.26 -2.48 9.06
N ALA A 510 -28.09 -1.57 9.55
CA ALA A 510 -27.85 -0.14 9.35
C ALA A 510 -26.71 0.37 10.24
N ILE A 511 -26.76 0.10 11.54
CA ILE A 511 -25.74 0.52 12.52
C ILE A 511 -25.37 -0.64 13.45
N PRO A 512 -24.40 -1.49 13.05
CA PRO A 512 -23.84 -2.51 13.95
C PRO A 512 -22.80 -1.92 14.93
N ASN A 513 -22.85 -2.39 16.18
CA ASN A 513 -21.90 -2.07 17.24
C ASN A 513 -21.28 -3.37 17.75
N ILE A 514 -19.94 -3.46 17.75
CA ILE A 514 -19.18 -4.66 18.14
C ILE A 514 -18.24 -4.34 19.29
N GLY A 515 -18.20 -5.19 20.31
CA GLY A 515 -17.33 -5.01 21.46
C GLY A 515 -17.78 -3.82 22.32
N ASP A 516 -16.84 -3.06 22.87
CA ASP A 516 -17.18 -1.96 23.79
C ASP A 516 -17.49 -0.65 23.07
N ASN A 517 -18.76 -0.27 23.01
CA ASN A 517 -19.23 1.00 22.44
C ASN A 517 -20.01 1.81 23.47
N THR A 518 -19.64 1.72 24.75
CA THR A 518 -20.31 2.40 25.86
C THR A 518 -20.45 3.92 25.63
N SER A 519 -19.47 4.53 24.97
CA SER A 519 -19.38 5.98 24.73
C SER A 519 -20.08 6.45 23.45
N VAL A 520 -20.84 5.58 22.76
CA VAL A 520 -21.52 5.88 21.50
C VAL A 520 -22.95 6.35 21.71
N GLN A 521 -23.34 7.41 20.99
CA GLN A 521 -24.70 7.94 20.92
C GLN A 521 -25.21 7.94 19.47
N ILE A 522 -26.41 7.41 19.26
CA ILE A 522 -27.04 7.20 17.94
C ILE A 522 -28.39 7.89 17.90
N LEU A 523 -28.52 8.99 17.16
CA LEU A 523 -29.72 9.82 17.18
C LEU A 523 -30.05 10.51 15.86
N CYS A 524 -31.31 10.84 15.63
CA CYS A 524 -31.75 11.61 14.46
C CYS A 524 -31.35 11.00 13.10
N ASN A 525 -31.12 9.69 13.03
CA ASN A 525 -30.80 9.01 11.78
C ASN A 525 -32.07 8.49 11.11
N THR A 526 -32.09 8.48 9.78
CA THR A 526 -33.10 7.78 8.98
C THR A 526 -32.55 6.41 8.60
N LEU A 527 -33.11 5.35 9.17
CA LEU A 527 -32.70 3.97 8.95
C LEU A 527 -33.81 3.26 8.17
N GLY A 528 -33.54 2.86 6.93
CA GLY A 528 -34.58 2.33 6.04
C GLY A 528 -34.21 1.06 5.31
N ASN A 529 -35.19 0.17 5.15
CA ASN A 529 -35.09 -1.09 4.43
C ASN A 529 -33.90 -1.97 4.89
N TYR A 530 -33.69 -2.06 6.20
CA TYR A 530 -32.68 -2.90 6.82
C TYR A 530 -33.16 -4.36 6.90
N GLN A 531 -32.49 -5.30 6.24
CA GLN A 531 -33.00 -6.68 6.09
C GLN A 531 -32.89 -7.51 7.39
N LEU A 532 -31.83 -7.31 8.17
CA LEU A 532 -31.57 -8.07 9.40
C LEU A 532 -31.99 -7.30 10.64
N SER A 533 -31.50 -6.07 10.84
CA SER A 533 -31.81 -5.22 12.00
C SER A 533 -31.38 -3.77 11.75
N ALA A 534 -31.96 -2.80 12.45
CA ALA A 534 -31.56 -1.40 12.30
C ALA A 534 -30.30 -1.11 13.13
N ILE A 535 -30.38 -1.34 14.44
CA ILE A 535 -29.26 -1.13 15.37
C ILE A 535 -28.99 -2.45 16.06
N SER A 536 -27.76 -2.94 15.95
CA SER A 536 -27.35 -4.19 16.61
C SER A 536 -26.18 -3.98 17.55
N VAL A 537 -26.15 -4.81 18.60
CA VAL A 537 -25.04 -4.90 19.56
C VAL A 537 -24.59 -6.35 19.63
N ALA A 538 -23.32 -6.58 19.30
CA ALA A 538 -22.69 -7.90 19.22
C ALA A 538 -21.37 -7.93 20.01
N PRO A 539 -21.02 -9.06 20.62
CA PRO A 539 -19.68 -9.26 21.19
C PRO A 539 -18.66 -9.57 20.10
N TRP A 540 -17.40 -9.69 20.50
CA TRP A 540 -16.43 -10.45 19.70
C TRP A 540 -16.76 -11.94 19.81
N LEU A 541 -17.00 -12.61 18.68
CA LEU A 541 -17.31 -14.04 18.64
C LEU A 541 -16.08 -14.90 18.99
N THR A 542 -14.88 -14.34 18.86
CA THR A 542 -13.61 -15.05 19.08
C THR A 542 -13.00 -14.79 20.46
N THR A 543 -13.57 -13.88 21.25
CA THR A 543 -13.08 -13.55 22.59
C THR A 543 -14.21 -13.66 23.63
N THR A 544 -13.87 -13.50 24.91
CA THR A 544 -14.86 -13.45 26.00
C THR A 544 -15.48 -12.06 26.17
N GLN A 545 -15.12 -11.09 25.32
CA GLN A 545 -15.57 -9.71 25.45
C GLN A 545 -17.02 -9.56 24.96
N THR A 546 -17.90 -9.14 25.87
CA THR A 546 -19.30 -8.84 25.57
C THR A 546 -19.46 -7.57 24.74
N GLY A 547 -20.50 -7.51 23.91
CA GLY A 547 -20.92 -6.28 23.23
C GLY A 547 -21.61 -5.33 24.20
N ILE A 548 -21.18 -4.08 24.23
CA ILE A 548 -21.68 -3.03 25.13
C ILE A 548 -22.05 -1.82 24.29
N LEU A 549 -23.19 -1.20 24.59
CA LEU A 549 -23.62 0.09 24.06
C LEU A 549 -24.13 0.93 25.23
N GLY A 550 -23.86 2.23 25.22
CA GLY A 550 -24.42 3.15 26.22
C GLY A 550 -25.94 3.24 26.11
N ASN A 551 -26.60 3.75 27.16
CA ASN A 551 -28.02 4.08 27.07
C ASN A 551 -28.25 5.12 25.98
N GLN A 552 -29.32 4.95 25.22
CA GLN A 552 -29.74 5.83 24.14
C GLN A 552 -30.96 6.61 24.62
N GLY A 553 -30.71 7.84 25.07
CA GLY A 553 -31.70 8.73 25.67
C GLY A 553 -32.14 8.32 27.08
N ASN A 554 -32.81 9.23 27.79
CA ASN A 554 -33.27 9.01 29.17
C ASN A 554 -34.55 9.80 29.48
N CYS A 555 -35.65 9.10 29.75
CA CYS A 555 -36.95 9.74 29.99
C CYS A 555 -37.24 9.97 31.49
N PRO A 556 -38.01 11.03 31.86
CA PRO A 556 -38.67 12.02 31.02
C PRO A 556 -37.88 13.34 30.83
N PHE A 557 -36.67 13.43 31.39
CA PHE A 557 -35.93 14.69 31.52
C PHE A 557 -34.81 14.89 30.48
N PHE A 558 -34.44 13.84 29.75
CA PHE A 558 -33.42 13.89 28.72
C PHE A 558 -33.94 13.44 27.36
N VAL A 559 -33.25 13.98 26.37
CA VAL A 559 -33.36 13.79 24.93
C VAL A 559 -33.61 12.34 24.53
N THR A 560 -34.67 12.11 23.75
CA THR A 560 -34.87 10.84 23.08
C THR A 560 -33.99 10.75 21.83
N PRO A 561 -33.63 9.53 21.37
CA PRO A 561 -32.75 9.38 20.23
C PRO A 561 -33.36 9.87 18.90
N LEU A 562 -34.68 9.83 18.70
CA LEU A 562 -35.35 10.32 17.48
C LEU A 562 -34.82 9.70 16.18
N ASN A 563 -34.38 8.44 16.21
CA ASN A 563 -34.08 7.73 14.97
C ASN A 563 -35.40 7.38 14.27
N THR A 564 -35.47 7.61 12.96
CA THR A 564 -36.59 7.20 12.12
C THR A 564 -36.33 5.80 11.60
N PHE A 565 -37.22 4.87 11.92
CA PHE A 565 -37.14 3.47 11.50
C PHE A 565 -38.14 3.19 10.38
N ILE A 566 -37.66 2.68 9.26
CA ILE A 566 -38.46 2.29 8.10
C ILE A 566 -38.14 0.81 7.79
N PRO A 567 -38.78 -0.17 8.46
CA PRO A 567 -38.48 -1.57 8.26
C PRO A 567 -38.84 -2.05 6.84
N PRO A 568 -38.25 -3.16 6.36
CA PRO A 568 -38.62 -3.77 5.09
C PRO A 568 -40.07 -4.29 5.11
N ALA A 569 -40.65 -4.52 3.94
CA ALA A 569 -41.95 -5.15 3.82
C ALA A 569 -41.92 -6.58 4.41
N GLY A 570 -42.74 -6.82 5.43
CA GLY A 570 -42.74 -8.09 6.18
C GLY A 570 -41.94 -8.05 7.48
N GLY A 571 -41.24 -6.95 7.77
CA GLY A 571 -40.40 -6.79 8.96
C GLY A 571 -38.99 -7.35 8.79
N PRO A 572 -38.02 -6.90 9.61
CA PRO A 572 -36.66 -7.43 9.61
C PRO A 572 -36.59 -8.87 10.14
N LEU A 573 -35.51 -9.61 9.81
CA LEU A 573 -35.30 -10.99 10.30
C LEU A 573 -35.10 -11.06 11.81
N PHE A 574 -34.38 -10.08 12.38
CA PHE A 574 -34.20 -9.90 13.81
C PHE A 574 -34.91 -8.61 14.26
N PRO A 575 -35.13 -8.40 15.58
CA PRO A 575 -35.73 -7.16 16.06
C PRO A 575 -35.04 -5.90 15.54
N ASP A 576 -35.79 -4.80 15.38
CA ASP A 576 -35.27 -3.51 14.90
C ASP A 576 -34.10 -3.03 15.78
N LEU A 577 -34.22 -3.23 17.10
CA LEU A 577 -33.12 -3.10 18.07
C LEU A 577 -32.69 -4.49 18.53
N TYR A 578 -31.57 -4.98 18.01
CA TYR A 578 -31.11 -6.34 18.25
C TYR A 578 -29.91 -6.40 19.20
N LEU A 579 -30.11 -7.06 20.34
CA LEU A 579 -29.03 -7.51 21.21
C LEU A 579 -28.76 -8.99 20.95
N PHE A 580 -27.53 -9.32 20.57
CA PHE A 580 -27.13 -10.70 20.30
C PHE A 580 -27.30 -11.58 21.53
N SER A 581 -27.73 -12.84 21.35
CA SER A 581 -28.19 -13.70 22.46
C SER A 581 -27.15 -14.02 23.52
N ILE A 582 -25.86 -13.97 23.19
CA ILE A 582 -24.77 -14.21 24.15
C ILE A 582 -24.35 -12.93 24.89
N ASN A 583 -24.87 -11.76 24.50
CA ASN A 583 -24.66 -10.52 25.25
C ASN A 583 -25.55 -10.50 26.49
N THR A 584 -24.92 -10.31 27.64
CA THR A 584 -25.59 -10.24 28.94
C THR A 584 -25.78 -8.81 29.44
N LEU A 585 -25.03 -7.85 28.87
CA LEU A 585 -25.10 -6.43 29.23
C LEU A 585 -26.18 -5.74 28.40
N LEU A 586 -27.21 -5.25 29.10
CA LEU A 586 -28.32 -4.51 28.52
C LEU A 586 -27.99 -3.02 28.42
N TYR A 587 -28.54 -2.37 27.40
CA TYR A 587 -28.65 -0.93 27.29
C TYR A 587 -30.13 -0.55 27.18
N GLN A 588 -30.49 0.66 27.57
CA GLN A 588 -31.85 1.19 27.40
C GLN A 588 -31.92 2.08 26.17
N TYR A 589 -32.93 1.84 25.33
CA TYR A 589 -33.34 2.74 24.26
C TYR A 589 -34.65 3.42 24.66
N SER A 590 -34.57 4.69 25.06
CA SER A 590 -35.71 5.44 25.60
C SER A 590 -36.40 6.27 24.53
N GLU A 591 -37.63 5.90 24.15
CA GLU A 591 -38.38 6.62 23.10
C GLU A 591 -39.89 6.68 23.37
N TYR A 592 -40.57 7.69 22.80
CA TYR A 592 -42.02 7.79 22.83
C TYR A 592 -42.65 6.81 21.83
N ALA A 593 -43.67 6.06 22.28
CA ALA A 593 -44.37 5.09 21.43
C ALA A 593 -44.96 5.71 20.14
N SER A 594 -45.32 7.00 20.15
CA SER A 594 -45.84 7.71 18.98
C SER A 594 -44.78 8.00 17.90
N LEU A 595 -43.50 7.86 18.22
CA LEU A 595 -42.37 8.11 17.31
C LEU A 595 -41.80 6.81 16.72
N LEU A 596 -42.24 5.65 17.19
CA LEU A 596 -41.87 4.34 16.66
C LEU A 596 -42.87 3.89 15.59
N PRO A 597 -42.41 3.21 14.52
CA PRO A 597 -43.31 2.69 13.49
C PRO A 597 -44.20 1.57 14.04
N ALA A 598 -45.34 1.35 13.38
CA ALA A 598 -46.21 0.23 13.71
C ALA A 598 -45.47 -1.11 13.51
N GLY A 599 -45.52 -1.99 14.51
CA GLY A 599 -44.84 -3.28 14.48
C GLY A 599 -43.35 -3.24 14.84
N PHE A 600 -42.84 -2.12 15.36
CA PHE A 600 -41.48 -2.02 15.88
C PHE A 600 -41.21 -3.04 16.98
N THR A 601 -40.04 -3.67 16.94
CA THR A 601 -39.61 -4.73 17.86
C THR A 601 -38.22 -4.48 18.41
N ALA A 602 -37.96 -4.96 19.63
CA ALA A 602 -36.66 -4.87 20.27
C ALA A 602 -36.36 -6.16 21.03
N SER A 603 -35.08 -6.47 21.21
CA SER A 603 -34.65 -7.53 22.13
C SER A 603 -35.19 -7.27 23.56
N PRO A 604 -35.47 -8.33 24.34
CA PRO A 604 -36.02 -8.19 25.69
C PRO A 604 -35.18 -7.26 26.58
N GLY A 605 -35.82 -6.31 27.25
CA GLY A 605 -35.18 -5.39 28.18
C GLY A 605 -34.44 -4.20 27.54
N VAL A 606 -34.36 -4.12 26.21
CA VAL A 606 -33.69 -3.02 25.50
C VAL A 606 -34.59 -1.78 25.38
N LEU A 607 -35.85 -1.96 24.99
CA LEU A 607 -36.75 -0.84 24.73
C LEU A 607 -37.40 -0.31 26.03
N ASN A 608 -37.24 0.99 26.28
CA ASN A 608 -37.89 1.71 27.36
C ASN A 608 -38.87 2.74 26.76
N ILE A 609 -40.18 2.55 26.98
CA ILE A 609 -41.20 3.45 26.45
C ILE A 609 -41.44 4.61 27.42
N CYS A 610 -41.25 5.83 26.92
CA CYS A 610 -41.40 7.04 27.71
C CYS A 610 -42.88 7.32 28.06
N PRO A 611 -43.17 7.82 29.28
CA PRO A 611 -44.53 8.13 29.69
C PRO A 611 -45.09 9.30 28.85
N PRO A 612 -46.30 9.17 28.27
CA PRO A 612 -46.95 10.26 27.54
C PRO A 612 -47.47 11.36 28.48
N PRO A 613 -47.75 12.59 27.96
CA PRO A 613 -47.57 13.04 26.58
C PRO A 613 -46.15 13.51 26.26
N LEU A 614 -45.86 13.72 24.97
CA LEU A 614 -44.66 14.45 24.54
C LEU A 614 -44.59 15.83 25.24
N PRO A 615 -43.39 16.34 25.58
CA PRO A 615 -43.25 17.64 26.23
C PRO A 615 -43.87 18.76 25.36
N PRO A 616 -44.67 19.68 25.93
CA PRO A 616 -45.29 20.76 25.16
C PRO A 616 -44.24 21.62 24.45
N GLY A 617 -44.38 21.81 23.13
CA GLY A 617 -43.45 22.58 22.31
C GLY A 617 -42.22 21.81 21.82
N PHE A 618 -42.14 20.50 22.06
CA PHE A 618 -41.09 19.65 21.50
C PHE A 618 -41.27 19.49 19.97
N ASP A 619 -40.25 19.91 19.22
CA ASP A 619 -40.18 19.73 17.76
C ASP A 619 -38.96 18.85 17.43
N PRO A 620 -39.18 17.60 16.99
CA PRO A 620 -38.12 16.67 16.61
C PRO A 620 -37.19 17.22 15.52
N VAL A 621 -37.70 18.03 14.59
CA VAL A 621 -36.90 18.60 13.50
C VAL A 621 -35.99 19.69 14.03
N LEU A 622 -36.49 20.60 14.87
CA LEU A 622 -35.64 21.59 15.53
C LEU A 622 -34.61 20.93 16.44
N PHE A 623 -34.99 19.84 17.10
CA PHE A 623 -34.09 19.07 17.94
C PHE A 623 -32.92 18.48 17.13
N CYS A 624 -33.23 17.75 16.06
CA CYS A 624 -32.23 17.11 15.20
C CYS A 624 -31.36 18.10 14.41
N ASN A 625 -31.79 19.35 14.28
CA ASN A 625 -31.03 20.43 13.65
C ASN A 625 -30.07 21.15 14.62
N GLN A 626 -30.08 20.85 15.92
CA GLN A 626 -29.12 21.41 16.88
C GLN A 626 -27.82 20.58 16.95
N SER A 627 -26.68 21.25 17.18
CA SER A 627 -25.37 20.60 17.37
C SER A 627 -25.31 19.90 18.73
N SER A 628 -25.47 18.58 18.69
CA SER A 628 -25.33 17.58 19.75
C SER A 628 -26.32 17.66 20.93
N PRO A 629 -27.18 16.63 21.15
CA PRO A 629 -27.86 16.43 22.43
C PRO A 629 -26.81 16.35 23.52
N ARG A 630 -26.85 17.27 24.47
CA ARG A 630 -26.06 17.20 25.69
C ARG A 630 -26.87 17.86 26.79
N ILE A 631 -26.53 17.58 28.04
CA ILE A 631 -27.01 18.42 29.14
C ILE A 631 -26.62 19.87 28.84
N PRO A 632 -27.56 20.82 28.71
CA PRO A 632 -27.27 22.16 28.19
C PRO A 632 -26.28 22.96 29.03
N ASN A 633 -26.24 22.70 30.34
CA ASN A 633 -25.29 23.32 31.26
C ASN A 633 -24.17 22.32 31.62
N PRO A 634 -22.89 22.65 31.33
CA PRO A 634 -21.78 21.76 31.66
C PRO A 634 -21.62 21.55 33.18
N ASP A 635 -22.08 22.48 34.02
CA ASP A 635 -22.02 22.32 35.49
C ASP A 635 -22.91 21.19 36.00
N ASP A 636 -24.00 20.88 35.30
CA ASP A 636 -24.93 19.82 35.71
C ASP A 636 -24.32 18.43 35.51
N VAL A 637 -23.38 18.28 34.57
CA VAL A 637 -22.64 17.02 34.35
C VAL A 637 -21.84 16.63 35.59
N LYS A 638 -21.26 17.62 36.29
CA LYS A 638 -20.46 17.39 37.51
C LYS A 638 -21.29 16.74 38.62
N ASN A 639 -22.57 17.07 38.67
CA ASN A 639 -23.49 16.65 39.73
C ASN A 639 -24.17 15.29 39.45
N LEU A 640 -23.89 14.66 38.30
CA LEU A 640 -24.42 13.34 37.98
C LEU A 640 -23.87 12.29 38.97
N THR A 641 -24.78 11.52 39.57
CA THR A 641 -24.45 10.42 40.49
C THR A 641 -24.14 9.12 39.76
N ASP A 642 -24.72 8.93 38.58
CA ASP A 642 -24.41 7.80 37.70
C ASP A 642 -23.14 8.12 36.92
N GLU A 643 -22.08 7.37 37.21
CA GLU A 643 -20.77 7.58 36.61
C GLU A 643 -20.76 7.27 35.11
N GLN A 644 -21.56 6.30 34.65
CA GLN A 644 -21.67 5.96 33.24
C GLN A 644 -22.33 7.10 32.46
N GLU A 645 -23.42 7.65 32.99
CA GLU A 645 -24.09 8.81 32.39
C GLU A 645 -23.15 10.03 32.41
N LYS A 646 -22.37 10.22 33.48
CA LYS A 646 -21.36 11.29 33.55
C LYS A 646 -20.29 11.14 32.46
N GLU A 647 -19.80 9.92 32.22
CA GLU A 647 -18.84 9.63 31.15
C GLU A 647 -19.44 9.93 29.76
N ILE A 648 -20.69 9.53 29.50
CA ILE A 648 -21.42 9.84 28.24
C ILE A 648 -21.59 11.35 28.04
N GLN A 649 -22.03 12.09 29.06
CA GLN A 649 -22.20 13.54 28.93
C GLN A 649 -20.87 14.27 28.78
N THR A 650 -19.80 13.75 29.39
CA THR A 650 -18.44 14.29 29.21
C THR A 650 -18.00 14.15 27.74
N SER A 651 -18.23 13.01 27.09
CA SER A 651 -17.87 12.81 25.68
C SER A 651 -18.67 13.72 24.73
N LEU A 652 -19.96 13.92 25.00
CA LEU A 652 -20.81 14.82 24.22
C LEU A 652 -20.36 16.29 24.31
N TRP A 653 -19.91 16.73 25.50
CA TRP A 653 -19.33 18.07 25.68
C TRP A 653 -17.95 18.22 25.02
N ILE A 654 -17.11 17.18 25.05
CA ILE A 654 -15.85 17.15 24.30
C ILE A 654 -16.12 17.40 22.81
N GLN A 655 -17.10 16.68 22.23
CA GLN A 655 -17.47 16.85 20.83
C GLN A 655 -18.00 18.26 20.55
N TYR A 656 -18.89 18.78 21.40
CA TYR A 656 -19.43 20.13 21.24
C TYR A 656 -18.33 21.20 21.20
N TYR A 657 -17.43 21.21 22.17
CA TYR A 657 -16.34 22.20 22.19
C TYR A 657 -15.35 21.99 21.05
N ALA A 658 -15.08 20.74 20.66
CA ALA A 658 -14.26 20.44 19.49
C ALA A 658 -14.87 20.99 18.20
N GLU A 659 -16.20 20.88 18.01
CA GLU A 659 -16.90 21.47 16.87
C GLU A 659 -16.85 23.00 16.85
N GLN A 660 -16.88 23.65 18.02
CA GLN A 660 -16.72 25.11 18.13
C GLN A 660 -15.27 25.57 17.98
N GLY A 661 -14.30 24.64 18.07
CA GLY A 661 -12.89 24.98 18.20
C GLY A 661 -12.55 25.72 19.50
N ASP A 662 -13.41 25.64 20.52
CA ASP A 662 -13.22 26.33 21.81
C ASP A 662 -12.38 25.49 22.77
N THR A 663 -11.07 25.53 22.56
CA THR A 663 -10.11 24.76 23.34
C THR A 663 -10.02 25.24 24.79
N ALA A 664 -10.33 26.51 25.06
CA ALA A 664 -10.24 27.10 26.40
C ALA A 664 -11.40 26.61 27.28
N ALA A 665 -12.64 26.66 26.77
CA ALA A 665 -13.81 26.16 27.49
C ALA A 665 -13.73 24.64 27.72
N LEU A 666 -13.22 23.90 26.73
CA LEU A 666 -12.99 22.47 26.87
C LEU A 666 -12.02 22.14 28.00
N THR A 667 -10.85 22.78 28.02
CA THR A 667 -9.84 22.53 29.07
C THR A 667 -10.35 22.93 30.45
N ALA A 668 -11.11 24.03 30.57
CA ALA A 668 -11.74 24.42 31.82
C ALA A 668 -12.74 23.35 32.32
N PHE A 669 -13.64 22.91 31.44
CA PHE A 669 -14.64 21.87 31.75
C PHE A 669 -13.99 20.55 32.21
N LEU A 670 -12.98 20.07 31.48
CA LEU A 670 -12.30 18.81 31.80
C LEU A 670 -11.46 18.89 33.08
N SER A 671 -10.94 20.07 33.43
CA SER A 671 -10.14 20.26 34.65
C SER A 671 -10.97 20.11 35.93
N GLU A 672 -12.28 20.25 35.84
CA GLU A 672 -13.22 20.15 36.97
C GLU A 672 -13.83 18.76 37.12
N LEU A 673 -13.49 17.82 36.22
CA LEU A 673 -13.99 16.45 36.21
C LEU A 673 -12.88 15.45 36.55
N ASN A 674 -13.23 14.40 37.29
CA ASN A 674 -12.32 13.31 37.68
C ASN A 674 -12.83 11.92 37.24
N ASN A 675 -13.61 11.87 36.16
CA ASN A 675 -14.05 10.61 35.54
C ASN A 675 -13.03 10.11 34.50
N ARG A 676 -13.14 8.85 34.08
CA ARG A 676 -12.17 8.22 33.16
C ARG A 676 -12.01 8.95 31.84
N VAL A 677 -13.12 9.43 31.25
CA VAL A 677 -13.13 10.18 29.97
C VAL A 677 -12.29 11.44 30.10
N ALA A 678 -12.51 12.23 31.15
CA ALA A 678 -11.79 13.47 31.38
C ALA A 678 -10.29 13.23 31.64
N LEU A 679 -9.94 12.22 32.44
CA LEU A 679 -8.56 11.85 32.73
C LEU A 679 -7.81 11.44 31.45
N ARG A 680 -8.38 10.51 30.67
CA ARG A 680 -7.79 10.02 29.41
C ARG A 680 -7.68 11.13 28.36
N TYR A 681 -8.69 11.99 28.23
CA TYR A 681 -8.62 13.09 27.28
C TYR A 681 -7.52 14.10 27.65
N ARG A 682 -7.37 14.41 28.94
CA ARG A 682 -6.30 15.29 29.43
C ARG A 682 -4.90 14.68 29.30
N VAL A 683 -4.75 13.36 29.43
CA VAL A 683 -3.49 12.67 29.06
C VAL A 683 -3.12 12.95 27.61
N GLN A 684 -4.10 12.88 26.70
CA GLN A 684 -3.86 13.19 25.29
C GLN A 684 -3.50 14.66 25.05
N GLN A 685 -4.14 15.61 25.75
CA GLN A 685 -3.80 17.03 25.70
C GLN A 685 -2.36 17.29 26.17
N HIS A 686 -1.99 16.79 27.35
CA HIS A 686 -0.65 17.02 27.91
C HIS A 686 0.46 16.29 27.14
N LEU A 687 0.15 15.23 26.38
CA LEU A 687 1.12 14.61 25.48
C LEU A 687 1.59 15.57 24.37
N GLN A 688 0.70 16.45 23.91
CA GLN A 688 0.99 17.51 22.94
C GLN A 688 1.80 18.66 23.55
N GLU A 689 1.49 19.05 24.79
CA GLU A 689 2.19 20.10 25.54
C GLU A 689 3.56 19.66 26.09
N ALA A 690 3.88 18.38 25.96
CA ALA A 690 5.08 17.74 26.48
C ALA A 690 5.28 17.79 28.01
N SER A 691 4.17 17.77 28.77
CA SER A 691 4.21 17.75 30.24
C SER A 691 4.20 16.33 30.82
N ALA A 692 5.39 15.75 31.01
CA ALA A 692 5.57 14.41 31.61
C ALA A 692 4.90 14.27 32.99
N VAL A 693 5.08 15.28 33.86
CA VAL A 693 4.56 15.29 35.22
C VAL A 693 3.03 15.29 35.24
N ALA A 694 2.39 16.07 34.38
CA ALA A 694 0.93 16.11 34.31
C ALA A 694 0.35 14.78 33.79
N ILE A 695 1.00 14.17 32.78
CA ILE A 695 0.59 12.87 32.25
C ILE A 695 0.66 11.80 33.34
N LEU A 696 1.80 11.67 34.04
CA LEU A 696 1.98 10.67 35.10
C LEU A 696 0.95 10.85 36.22
N SER A 697 0.70 12.09 36.65
CA SER A 697 -0.32 12.36 37.68
C SER A 697 -1.73 11.95 37.26
N LEU A 698 -2.08 12.08 35.98
CA LEU A 698 -3.39 11.68 35.46
C LEU A 698 -3.50 10.16 35.31
N LEU A 699 -2.42 9.51 34.86
CA LEU A 699 -2.34 8.05 34.76
C LEU A 699 -2.38 7.38 36.14
N ASP A 700 -1.71 7.95 37.14
CA ASP A 700 -1.78 7.46 38.53
C ASP A 700 -3.17 7.64 39.16
N ALA A 701 -3.98 8.58 38.66
CA ALA A 701 -5.36 8.82 39.09
C ALA A 701 -6.40 7.98 38.33
N LEU A 702 -6.02 7.34 37.21
CA LEU A 702 -6.91 6.55 36.39
C LEU A 702 -7.24 5.22 37.09
N PRO A 703 -8.53 4.88 37.31
CA PRO A 703 -8.91 3.55 37.79
C PRO A 703 -8.48 2.47 36.79
N LEU A 704 -7.72 1.48 37.25
CA LEU A 704 -7.24 0.34 36.45
C LEU A 704 -8.06 -0.92 36.74
N ASP A 705 -9.39 -0.80 36.67
CA ASP A 705 -10.33 -1.90 36.95
C ASP A 705 -10.91 -2.56 35.69
N ARG A 706 -10.53 -2.07 34.50
CA ARG A 706 -10.89 -2.63 33.20
C ARG A 706 -9.62 -2.93 32.40
N GLU A 707 -9.66 -3.98 31.59
CA GLU A 707 -8.53 -4.35 30.70
C GLU A 707 -8.14 -3.19 29.76
N GLU A 708 -9.12 -2.46 29.22
CA GLU A 708 -8.88 -1.26 28.40
C GLU A 708 -8.22 -0.11 29.20
N ASP A 709 -8.43 0.00 30.52
CA ASP A 709 -7.73 0.98 31.37
C ASP A 709 -6.27 0.58 31.61
N GLU A 710 -6.00 -0.70 31.85
CA GLU A 710 -4.63 -1.24 32.00
C GLU A 710 -3.81 -1.08 30.71
N HIS A 711 -4.39 -1.42 29.56
CA HIS A 711 -3.72 -1.28 28.26
C HIS A 711 -3.47 0.18 27.92
N TYR A 712 -4.43 1.07 28.22
CA TYR A 712 -4.27 2.52 28.04
C TYR A 712 -3.11 3.05 28.90
N ASP A 713 -3.06 2.73 30.19
CA ASP A 713 -1.98 3.16 31.09
C ASP A 713 -0.61 2.71 30.57
N TYR A 714 -0.46 1.42 30.25
CA TYR A 714 0.79 0.89 29.71
C TYR A 714 1.21 1.62 28.43
N PHE A 715 0.28 1.79 27.48
CA PHE A 715 0.56 2.40 26.18
C PHE A 715 1.11 3.82 26.32
N TYR A 716 0.47 4.66 27.14
CA TYR A 716 0.91 6.04 27.32
C TYR A 716 2.15 6.17 28.21
N ARG A 717 2.37 5.27 29.18
CA ARG A 717 3.65 5.20 29.93
C ARG A 717 4.81 4.80 29.03
N LEU A 718 4.61 3.88 28.09
CA LEU A 718 5.63 3.52 27.11
C LEU A 718 5.99 4.72 26.22
N LEU A 719 4.99 5.41 25.66
CA LEU A 719 5.24 6.61 24.85
C LEU A 719 5.99 7.69 25.62
N LEU A 720 5.67 7.87 26.90
CA LEU A 720 6.38 8.80 27.77
C LEU A 720 7.81 8.33 28.04
N ASN A 721 8.01 7.04 28.35
CA ASN A 721 9.33 6.47 28.61
C ASN A 721 10.26 6.65 27.40
N LEU A 722 9.77 6.36 26.19
CA LEU A 722 10.54 6.57 24.96
C LEU A 722 11.02 8.03 24.86
N ARG A 723 10.13 8.98 25.13
CA ARG A 723 10.45 10.42 25.13
C ARG A 723 11.48 10.78 26.19
N GLU A 724 11.27 10.40 27.45
CA GLU A 724 12.14 10.77 28.58
C GLU A 724 13.54 10.13 28.47
N THR A 725 13.63 8.96 27.85
CA THR A 725 14.90 8.25 27.61
C THR A 725 15.53 8.58 26.26
N ALA A 726 14.97 9.53 25.51
CA ALA A 726 15.39 9.92 24.16
C ALA A 726 15.46 8.75 23.16
N ARG A 727 14.63 7.72 23.38
CA ARG A 727 14.44 6.58 22.47
C ARG A 727 13.34 6.91 21.46
N THR A 728 13.54 6.44 20.24
CA THR A 728 12.57 6.51 19.14
C THR A 728 11.66 5.29 19.14
N LEU A 729 10.56 5.34 18.38
CA LEU A 729 9.67 4.17 18.17
C LEU A 729 10.38 2.96 17.58
N PHE A 730 11.53 3.16 16.93
CA PHE A 730 12.34 2.07 16.36
C PHE A 730 13.19 1.37 17.41
N GLU A 731 13.38 2.00 18.56
CA GLU A 731 14.20 1.50 19.68
C GLU A 731 13.36 0.83 20.76
N ILE A 732 12.08 0.50 20.50
CA ILE A 732 11.26 -0.34 21.40
C ILE A 732 11.97 -1.69 21.65
N THR A 733 12.00 -2.15 22.89
CA THR A 733 12.67 -3.41 23.26
C THR A 733 11.84 -4.62 22.85
N PRO A 734 12.41 -5.82 22.77
CA PRO A 734 11.65 -7.04 22.52
C PRO A 734 10.51 -7.29 23.53
N GLU A 735 10.72 -6.93 24.79
CA GLU A 735 9.72 -7.02 25.84
C GLU A 735 8.58 -6.02 25.60
N GLU A 736 8.92 -4.76 25.32
CA GLU A 736 7.92 -3.73 25.00
C GLU A 736 7.11 -4.08 23.75
N GLU A 737 7.78 -4.61 22.72
CA GLU A 737 7.16 -5.08 21.48
C GLU A 737 6.24 -6.28 21.73
N THR A 738 6.64 -7.23 22.58
CA THR A 738 5.80 -8.38 22.99
C THR A 738 4.54 -7.92 23.73
N GLN A 739 4.67 -6.93 24.63
CA GLN A 739 3.52 -6.34 25.31
C GLN A 739 2.62 -5.58 24.35
N LEU A 740 3.18 -4.78 23.43
CA LEU A 740 2.43 -4.10 22.38
C LEU A 740 1.69 -5.08 21.47
N LEU A 741 2.29 -6.22 21.14
CA LEU A 741 1.64 -7.28 20.36
C LEU A 741 0.49 -7.93 21.15
N THR A 742 0.65 -8.13 22.46
CA THR A 742 -0.44 -8.60 23.34
C THR A 742 -1.61 -7.60 23.31
N ILE A 743 -1.32 -6.31 23.51
CA ILE A 743 -2.32 -5.23 23.45
C ILE A 743 -2.98 -5.18 22.07
N ALA A 744 -2.20 -5.23 20.99
CA ALA A 744 -2.69 -5.18 19.62
C ALA A 744 -3.67 -6.33 19.26
N ASN A 745 -3.57 -7.47 19.95
CA ASN A 745 -4.46 -8.61 19.78
C ASN A 745 -5.61 -8.68 20.80
N SER A 746 -5.64 -7.78 21.79
CA SER A 746 -6.64 -7.79 22.89
C SER A 746 -8.05 -7.38 22.47
N ARG A 747 -8.23 -6.78 21.29
CA ARG A 747 -9.52 -6.22 20.81
C ARG A 747 -10.11 -5.13 21.72
N THR A 748 -9.28 -4.46 22.50
CA THR A 748 -9.65 -3.23 23.22
C THR A 748 -9.53 -1.99 22.33
N ALA A 749 -10.04 -0.83 22.74
CA ALA A 749 -9.89 0.41 21.96
C ALA A 749 -8.40 0.77 21.76
N THR A 750 -7.59 0.57 22.80
CA THR A 750 -6.14 0.78 22.77
C THR A 750 -5.41 -0.21 21.87
N ALA A 751 -5.95 -1.42 21.64
CA ALA A 751 -5.40 -2.39 20.68
C ALA A 751 -5.16 -1.76 19.30
N TYR A 752 -6.10 -0.95 18.83
CA TYR A 752 -6.04 -0.33 17.51
C TYR A 752 -4.96 0.74 17.39
N LYS A 753 -4.65 1.45 18.49
CA LYS A 753 -3.50 2.36 18.58
C LYS A 753 -2.19 1.57 18.61
N ALA A 754 -2.12 0.47 19.36
CA ALA A 754 -0.94 -0.41 19.38
C ALA A 754 -0.65 -1.01 18.00
N GLN A 755 -1.68 -1.45 17.27
CA GLN A 755 -1.54 -1.92 15.88
C GLN A 755 -0.98 -0.84 14.96
N ALA A 756 -1.48 0.39 15.05
CA ALA A 756 -0.97 1.50 14.26
C ALA A 756 0.49 1.84 14.63
N LEU A 757 0.85 1.83 15.92
CA LEU A 757 2.22 2.01 16.38
C LEU A 757 3.15 0.93 15.84
N LEU A 758 2.75 -0.34 15.94
CA LEU A 758 3.52 -1.49 15.47
C LEU A 758 3.69 -1.50 13.94
N PHE A 759 2.70 -1.04 13.18
CA PHE A 759 2.85 -0.80 11.74
C PHE A 759 3.92 0.25 11.46
N VAL A 760 3.89 1.37 12.18
CA VAL A 760 4.89 2.44 12.00
C VAL A 760 6.27 2.01 12.48
N ALA A 761 6.40 1.29 13.58
CA ALA A 761 7.68 0.90 14.17
C ALA A 761 8.35 -0.29 13.45
N ARG A 762 7.55 -1.25 12.96
CA ARG A 762 8.03 -2.56 12.48
C ARG A 762 7.41 -3.01 11.15
N GLY A 763 6.47 -2.27 10.58
CA GLY A 763 5.74 -2.70 9.37
C GLY A 763 4.76 -3.84 9.61
N TYR A 764 4.40 -4.11 10.87
CA TYR A 764 3.41 -5.14 11.21
C TYR A 764 2.04 -4.77 10.67
N GLU A 765 1.46 -5.66 9.88
CA GLU A 765 0.08 -5.55 9.48
C GLU A 765 -0.81 -6.48 10.28
N PHE A 766 -2.00 -6.00 10.63
CA PHE A 766 -2.97 -6.71 11.45
C PHE A 766 -4.22 -6.97 10.62
N ALA A 767 -4.63 -8.23 10.56
CA ALA A 767 -5.88 -8.62 9.95
C ALA A 767 -7.02 -8.17 10.84
N VAL A 768 -7.92 -7.35 10.29
CA VAL A 768 -9.28 -7.28 10.84
C VAL A 768 -10.12 -8.24 10.02
N ASN A 769 -10.13 -9.49 10.48
CA ASN A 769 -11.09 -10.48 10.04
C ASN A 769 -12.49 -9.98 10.46
N LEU A 770 -13.32 -9.65 9.48
CA LEU A 770 -14.74 -9.35 9.65
C LEU A 770 -15.70 -10.58 9.77
N PRO A 771 -15.30 -11.87 9.87
CA PRO A 771 -16.23 -12.96 10.24
C PRO A 771 -17.05 -12.78 11.54
N GLU A 772 -16.93 -11.67 12.27
CA GLU A 772 -17.63 -11.46 13.54
C GLU A 772 -18.87 -10.54 13.42
N LEU A 773 -19.13 -10.00 12.22
CA LEU A 773 -20.40 -9.35 11.87
C LEU A 773 -21.35 -10.25 11.09
N ASP A 774 -20.93 -11.48 10.79
CA ASP A 774 -21.67 -12.41 9.95
C ASP A 774 -22.60 -13.25 10.82
N PHE A 775 -23.85 -12.82 10.92
CA PHE A 775 -24.87 -13.45 11.76
C PHE A 775 -25.17 -14.90 11.34
N GLU A 776 -24.71 -15.37 10.16
CA GLU A 776 -25.03 -16.70 9.62
C GLU A 776 -23.92 -17.41 8.81
N ASN A 777 -22.63 -17.11 9.01
CA ASN A 777 -21.54 -17.87 8.36
C ASN A 777 -21.53 -17.75 6.80
N TRP A 778 -22.05 -16.67 6.24
CA TRP A 778 -21.94 -16.34 4.81
C TRP A 778 -20.81 -15.35 4.53
N SER A 779 -19.63 -15.93 4.33
CA SER A 779 -18.40 -15.40 3.74
C SER A 779 -17.38 -14.73 4.69
N ASN A 780 -16.11 -15.18 4.55
CA ASN A 780 -14.95 -14.67 5.27
C ASN A 780 -14.58 -13.26 4.75
N TRP A 781 -15.18 -12.22 5.31
CA TRP A 781 -14.81 -10.83 4.99
C TRP A 781 -13.58 -10.41 5.78
N GLN A 782 -12.72 -9.60 5.16
CA GLN A 782 -11.54 -9.02 5.79
C GLN A 782 -11.47 -7.56 5.32
N THR A 783 -11.29 -6.59 6.21
CA THR A 783 -10.97 -5.18 5.79
C THR A 783 -9.50 -5.04 5.38
N ALA A 784 -8.96 -6.15 4.85
CA ALA A 784 -7.59 -6.53 4.58
C ALA A 784 -6.75 -6.92 5.83
N PHE A 785 -5.80 -7.85 5.61
CA PHE A 785 -4.55 -8.03 6.37
C PHE A 785 -4.15 -9.37 7.02
N LYS A 786 -4.39 -10.55 6.38
CA LYS A 786 -3.64 -11.77 6.76
C LYS A 786 -2.13 -11.55 6.57
N ASN A 787 -1.38 -11.49 7.66
CA ASN A 787 0.01 -11.95 7.61
C ASN A 787 0.03 -13.42 7.16
N ALA A 788 1.14 -13.89 6.60
CA ALA A 788 1.40 -15.33 6.51
C ALA A 788 1.22 -16.05 7.88
N ALA A 789 1.28 -15.32 9.00
CA ALA A 789 0.88 -15.79 10.32
C ALA A 789 -0.61 -16.15 10.45
N ALA A 790 -1.51 -15.47 9.73
CA ALA A 790 -2.95 -15.74 9.68
C ALA A 790 -3.34 -16.70 8.52
N ASN A 791 -2.37 -17.17 7.74
CA ASN A 791 -2.54 -18.22 6.74
C ASN A 791 -2.03 -19.58 7.23
N GLY A 792 -2.16 -19.83 8.53
CA GLY A 792 -2.02 -21.20 9.06
C GLY A 792 -0.64 -21.82 8.86
N ASN A 793 0.42 -21.03 8.66
CA ASN A 793 1.75 -21.53 8.98
C ASN A 793 2.22 -20.94 10.32
N THR A 794 1.44 -21.24 11.36
CA THR A 794 1.78 -21.07 12.78
C THR A 794 3.02 -21.86 13.20
N ASN A 795 3.72 -22.51 12.27
CA ASN A 795 4.67 -23.54 12.60
C ASN A 795 6.12 -23.05 12.54
N ARG A 796 6.44 -21.88 11.96
CA ARG A 796 7.83 -21.41 11.85
C ARG A 796 7.96 -19.88 11.93
N VAL A 797 8.61 -19.37 12.99
CA VAL A 797 8.95 -17.94 13.16
C VAL A 797 10.46 -17.82 13.31
N VAL A 798 11.12 -17.00 12.49
CA VAL A 798 12.55 -16.69 12.61
C VAL A 798 12.73 -15.18 12.53
N SER A 799 13.32 -14.58 13.56
CA SER A 799 13.59 -13.14 13.64
C SER A 799 14.84 -12.73 12.87
N THR A 800 15.15 -11.43 12.85
CA THR A 800 16.42 -10.92 12.34
C THR A 800 17.53 -10.96 13.41
N PHE A 801 18.80 -10.86 13.01
CA PHE A 801 19.88 -10.69 13.98
C PHE A 801 19.78 -9.36 14.74
N TYR A 802 19.97 -9.39 16.06
CA TYR A 802 20.02 -8.22 16.94
C TYR A 802 21.14 -8.35 18.00
N PRO A 803 21.88 -7.28 18.35
CA PRO A 803 21.89 -5.98 17.68
C PRO A 803 22.43 -6.07 16.26
N ASN A 804 22.04 -5.14 15.40
CA ASN A 804 22.55 -5.00 14.04
C ASN A 804 22.53 -3.50 13.66
N PRO A 805 23.67 -2.78 13.71
CA PRO A 805 25.05 -3.28 13.74
C PRO A 805 25.44 -3.98 15.05
N ALA A 806 26.24 -5.04 14.95
CA ALA A 806 26.68 -5.88 16.05
C ALA A 806 28.18 -5.74 16.34
N LYS A 807 28.56 -5.71 17.63
CA LYS A 807 29.97 -5.58 18.03
C LYS A 807 30.61 -6.91 18.44
N GLN A 808 30.04 -7.56 19.44
CA GLN A 808 30.61 -8.77 20.07
C GLN A 808 29.76 -10.01 19.85
N THR A 809 28.44 -9.84 19.86
CA THR A 809 27.45 -10.91 19.68
C THR A 809 26.27 -10.38 18.87
N ALA A 810 25.63 -11.27 18.12
CA ALA A 810 24.33 -11.04 17.48
C ALA A 810 23.41 -12.23 17.78
N GLN A 811 22.13 -11.98 17.99
CA GLN A 811 21.16 -12.99 18.42
C GLN A 811 20.01 -13.10 17.43
N ILE A 812 19.53 -14.32 17.21
CA ILE A 812 18.36 -14.60 16.39
C ILE A 812 17.41 -15.51 17.18
N ASN A 813 16.18 -15.05 17.38
CA ASN A 813 15.09 -15.83 17.94
C ASN A 813 14.43 -16.69 16.87
N TYR A 814 14.11 -17.93 17.19
CA TYR A 814 13.48 -18.88 16.29
C TYR A 814 12.46 -19.77 17.03
N TYR A 815 11.44 -20.19 16.29
CA TYR A 815 10.44 -21.16 16.72
C TYR A 815 10.09 -22.08 15.55
N PHE A 816 10.32 -23.39 15.69
CA PHE A 816 9.90 -24.45 14.78
C PHE A 816 8.96 -25.38 15.54
N LYS A 817 7.68 -25.42 15.16
CA LYS A 817 6.67 -26.29 15.76
C LYS A 817 6.87 -27.72 15.24
N PRO A 818 6.78 -28.75 16.08
CA PRO A 818 6.74 -30.14 15.61
C PRO A 818 5.57 -30.35 14.64
N ASP A 819 5.76 -31.23 13.66
CA ASP A 819 4.69 -31.62 12.74
C ASP A 819 3.57 -32.41 13.46
N GLU A 820 2.46 -32.68 12.77
CA GLU A 820 1.31 -33.42 13.31
C GLU A 820 1.66 -34.86 13.75
N GLN A 821 2.86 -35.36 13.41
CA GLN A 821 3.38 -36.68 13.77
C GLN A 821 4.44 -36.62 14.89
N GLY A 822 4.76 -35.43 15.40
CA GLY A 822 5.70 -35.23 16.50
C GLY A 822 7.18 -35.19 16.09
N SER A 823 7.49 -35.07 14.80
CA SER A 823 8.87 -34.89 14.32
C SER A 823 9.38 -33.48 14.65
N GLU A 824 10.60 -33.36 15.17
CA GLU A 824 11.23 -32.06 15.41
C GLU A 824 11.58 -31.38 14.08
N GLU A 825 10.88 -30.28 13.75
CA GLU A 825 11.25 -29.41 12.65
C GLU A 825 12.53 -28.60 12.98
N SER A 826 13.36 -28.35 11.98
CA SER A 826 14.58 -27.53 12.11
C SER A 826 14.80 -26.56 10.95
N GLY A 827 15.58 -25.52 11.20
CA GLY A 827 16.08 -24.57 10.21
C GLY A 827 17.61 -24.56 10.17
N MET A 828 18.19 -24.28 9.01
CA MET A 828 19.62 -24.13 8.80
C MET A 828 19.93 -22.65 8.60
N LEU A 829 20.58 -22.05 9.59
CA LEU A 829 21.12 -20.70 9.51
C LEU A 829 22.45 -20.75 8.77
N GLN A 830 22.63 -19.92 7.74
CA GLN A 830 23.86 -19.79 6.95
C GLN A 830 24.21 -18.31 6.83
N LEU A 831 25.49 -17.97 6.97
CA LEU A 831 26.05 -16.63 6.75
C LEU A 831 27.05 -16.68 5.60
N TYR A 832 27.00 -15.65 4.76
CA TYR A 832 27.85 -15.40 3.62
C TYR A 832 28.56 -14.06 3.80
N ASN A 833 29.82 -13.97 3.40
CA ASN A 833 30.50 -12.67 3.32
C ASN A 833 29.99 -11.85 2.11
N ALA A 834 30.47 -10.62 1.98
CA ALA A 834 30.09 -9.71 0.88
C ALA A 834 30.39 -10.24 -0.54
N PHE A 835 31.22 -11.29 -0.69
CA PHE A 835 31.51 -11.94 -1.97
C PHE A 835 30.64 -13.19 -2.22
N GLY A 836 29.65 -13.46 -1.36
CA GLY A 836 28.77 -14.63 -1.48
C GLY A 836 29.40 -15.96 -1.05
N LYS A 837 30.57 -15.93 -0.38
CA LYS A 837 31.18 -17.15 0.18
C LYS A 837 30.59 -17.44 1.55
N GLU A 838 30.13 -18.67 1.77
CA GLU A 838 29.65 -19.13 3.08
C GLU A 838 30.80 -19.08 4.11
N VAL A 839 30.54 -18.43 5.23
CA VAL A 839 31.50 -18.26 6.33
C VAL A 839 31.05 -18.92 7.62
N PHE A 840 29.76 -19.22 7.76
CA PHE A 840 29.21 -19.88 8.94
C PHE A 840 27.89 -20.57 8.60
N PHE A 841 27.62 -21.69 9.26
CA PHE A 841 26.30 -22.29 9.27
C PHE A 841 26.03 -23.01 10.59
N THR A 842 24.77 -23.13 10.97
CA THR A 842 24.33 -23.94 12.12
C THR A 842 22.88 -24.38 11.96
N THR A 843 22.50 -25.43 12.68
CA THR A 843 21.12 -25.93 12.71
C THR A 843 20.41 -25.40 13.94
N LEU A 844 19.22 -24.85 13.74
CA LEU A 844 18.30 -24.36 14.74
C LEU A 844 17.15 -25.36 14.86
N SER A 845 16.87 -25.88 16.06
CA SER A 845 15.78 -26.86 16.29
C SER A 845 14.89 -26.43 17.46
N GLY A 846 13.58 -26.66 17.33
CA GLY A 846 12.59 -26.31 18.36
C GLY A 846 12.41 -24.79 18.52
N MET A 847 12.34 -24.32 19.78
CA MET A 847 12.20 -22.91 20.13
C MET A 847 13.42 -22.42 20.88
N GLY A 848 13.94 -21.25 20.53
CA GLY A 848 15.03 -20.65 21.29
C GLY A 848 15.62 -19.38 20.69
N THR A 849 16.67 -18.91 21.34
CA THR A 849 17.50 -17.79 20.88
C THR A 849 18.89 -18.33 20.57
N TYR A 850 19.33 -18.21 19.32
CA TYR A 850 20.70 -18.51 18.95
C TYR A 850 21.56 -17.26 19.06
N SER A 851 22.58 -17.31 19.93
CA SER A 851 23.57 -16.24 20.06
C SER A 851 24.80 -16.57 19.24
N LEU A 852 25.04 -15.80 18.18
CA LEU A 852 26.23 -15.87 17.34
C LEU A 852 27.36 -15.00 17.94
N PRO A 853 28.46 -15.61 18.42
CA PRO A 853 29.65 -14.87 18.81
C PRO A 853 30.38 -14.33 17.57
N LEU A 854 30.75 -13.06 17.58
CA LEU A 854 31.32 -12.37 16.41
C LEU A 854 32.85 -12.20 16.49
N ALA A 855 33.49 -12.86 17.46
CA ALA A 855 34.95 -12.79 17.66
C ALA A 855 35.72 -13.21 16.40
N ASP A 856 35.25 -14.26 15.71
CA ASP A 856 35.92 -14.86 14.55
C ASP A 856 35.51 -14.24 13.20
N PHE A 857 34.59 -13.29 13.20
CA PHE A 857 34.15 -12.59 11.99
C PHE A 857 34.93 -11.29 11.80
N VAL A 858 35.26 -10.92 10.58
CA VAL A 858 35.91 -9.64 10.27
C VAL A 858 34.84 -8.53 10.28
N GLU A 859 35.23 -7.28 10.54
CA GLU A 859 34.33 -6.15 10.34
C GLU A 859 33.80 -6.10 8.89
N GLY A 860 32.51 -5.87 8.73
CA GLY A 860 31.89 -5.82 7.41
C GLY A 860 30.43 -6.29 7.38
N VAL A 861 29.87 -6.27 6.17
CA VAL A 861 28.51 -6.74 5.91
C VAL A 861 28.54 -8.23 5.56
N TYR A 862 27.74 -9.00 6.28
CA TYR A 862 27.44 -10.40 6.01
C TYR A 862 25.99 -10.51 5.57
N TYR A 863 25.71 -11.42 4.65
CA TYR A 863 24.36 -11.81 4.29
C TYR A 863 24.05 -13.11 5.00
N TYR A 864 22.85 -13.29 5.51
CA TYR A 864 22.46 -14.54 6.14
C TYR A 864 21.10 -14.98 5.67
N GLN A 865 20.91 -16.30 5.68
CA GLN A 865 19.63 -16.93 5.42
C GLN A 865 19.34 -17.98 6.48
N VAL A 866 18.06 -18.21 6.76
CA VAL A 866 17.63 -19.41 7.48
C VAL A 866 16.73 -20.21 6.54
N THR A 867 17.14 -21.41 6.19
CA THR A 867 16.38 -22.31 5.31
C THR A 867 15.77 -23.45 6.11
N SER A 868 14.52 -23.82 5.84
CA SER A 868 13.93 -25.02 6.41
C SER A 868 14.71 -26.25 5.97
N THR A 869 15.15 -27.10 6.91
CA THR A 869 15.80 -28.38 6.57
C THR A 869 14.83 -29.39 5.95
N THR A 870 13.53 -29.30 6.27
CA THR A 870 12.48 -30.19 5.77
C THR A 870 12.04 -29.84 4.34
N THR A 871 11.65 -28.58 4.11
CA THR A 871 11.08 -28.11 2.83
C THR A 871 12.08 -27.45 1.89
N GLY A 872 13.31 -27.14 2.34
CA GLY A 872 14.29 -26.36 1.58
C GLY A 872 13.90 -24.88 1.37
N GLN A 873 12.77 -24.43 1.91
CA GLN A 873 12.30 -23.05 1.75
C GLN A 873 13.10 -22.06 2.59
N SER A 874 13.38 -20.89 2.05
CA SER A 874 13.96 -19.77 2.80
C SER A 874 12.93 -19.18 3.76
N LEU A 875 13.25 -19.16 5.05
CA LEU A 875 12.41 -18.62 6.12
C LEU A 875 12.74 -17.16 6.41
N ILE A 876 14.02 -16.77 6.28
CA ILE A 876 14.47 -15.37 6.32
C ILE A 876 15.72 -15.22 5.46
N ASN A 877 15.89 -14.05 4.83
CA ASN A 877 17.09 -13.61 4.12
C ASN A 877 17.34 -12.15 4.51
N ASP A 878 18.48 -11.84 5.12
CA ASP A 878 18.80 -10.47 5.54
C ASP A 878 20.33 -10.29 5.66
N LYS A 879 20.78 -9.17 6.22
CA LYS A 879 22.19 -8.83 6.42
C LYS A 879 22.52 -8.60 7.89
N LEU A 880 23.73 -8.96 8.29
CA LEU A 880 24.33 -8.65 9.59
C LEU A 880 25.55 -7.74 9.36
N LEU A 881 25.51 -6.53 9.90
CA LEU A 881 26.64 -5.61 9.90
C LEU A 881 27.44 -5.79 11.18
N ILE A 882 28.70 -6.19 11.05
CA ILE A 882 29.65 -6.35 12.16
C ILE A 882 30.57 -5.14 12.23
N VAL A 883 30.59 -4.46 13.37
CA VAL A 883 31.41 -3.27 13.66
C VAL A 883 32.19 -3.51 14.95
N LYS A 884 33.51 -3.72 14.88
CA LYS A 884 34.34 -4.01 16.05
C LYS A 884 34.90 -2.75 16.70
#